data_AF-A0A968R9M9-F1
#
_entry.id   AF-A0A968R9M9-F1
#
_cell.length_a   1.000
_cell.length_b   1.000
_cell.length_c   1.000
_cell.angle_alpha   90.00
_cell.angle_beta   90.00
_cell.angle_gamma   90.00
#
_symmetry.space_group_name_H-M   'P 1'
#
loop_
_entity.id
_entity.type
_entity.pdbx_description
1 polymer ?
#
loop_
_entity_poly.entity_id
_entity_poly.type
_entity_poly.pdbx_seq_one_letter_code
_entity_poly.pdbx_strand_id
1 'polypeptide(L)'
;MGNTIDRNHNLHQGERGFPYAGQSWLVEERDACGVGFIANQSGKATHSLIQKALPALTCLEHRGGCSADRDSGDGAGLMTAIPWELLDAWFAEKGMTPPARENCGVGMLFLSPDATQAATARQVVEKILTQRGLTLWGWRAVPVNPEVLGPQARENQPQIEQVIVSSSEFQGDELDRQLFLARRAIGHALSELPNFTRNEFYTCSFSCRTIVYKGMVRSAVLGEFYQDLKNPAYKSAFAVYHRRFSTNTMPRWHLAQPMRLLGHNGEINTLLGNITWMRARQADLTHPNWSEADLKTFNPIVNTESSDSANLDNVMELLVHSGRSPSEALTIMVPEAYKNQPDLAPYPEIVDFYEYCSGFQEPWDGPALLVYSDGKQVGAALDRNGLRPARYCITKDGLVIVASEAGVVDLPEADIVEQGRLGPGQTIAVDLGTQEILKNWQIKLRIARQHPYGTWLKQHRETLQPQPFAETATLDGQTLLANQIAFGYTAEDLDMTIVEMASSGKEPTFCMGDDIPLAVLSDKPQLLYNYLKQRFAQVTNPPIDPLREGMVMSVAMTLGGRCNLLATAPENAKLLKIDSPVLNEGELTFLKNQTSFPARELSTLYNIAGGPSGLKGAVEQLCQAAAEAVRSGAKVLILSDRVSPAGGSPAGLNAELTYIPPLLAVGAVHHHLIGAGLRMQTSLVVDTAQCWSTHHFACLIGYGAVAVCPYLALASVRGWWSDPKTQNLMQHGKVPQITATQAQ
;
A
#
# COMPACT_ATOMS: atom_id res chain seq x y z
N MET A 1 32.04 -64.48 -1.03
CA MET A 1 32.23 -63.90 -2.39
C MET A 1 31.92 -62.42 -2.23
N GLY A 2 32.83 -61.45 -2.30
CA GLY A 2 34.10 -61.36 -3.02
C GLY A 2 34.10 -59.98 -3.69
N ASN A 3 34.80 -59.02 -3.07
CA ASN A 3 35.59 -57.95 -3.67
C ASN A 3 34.99 -56.85 -4.60
N THR A 4 35.19 -55.60 -4.11
CA THR A 4 35.82 -54.41 -4.74
C THR A 4 35.14 -53.59 -5.86
N ILE A 5 34.91 -52.31 -5.52
CA ILE A 5 35.47 -51.06 -6.11
C ILE A 5 35.55 -51.00 -7.65
N ASP A 6 34.85 -50.06 -8.30
CA ASP A 6 35.52 -48.87 -8.86
C ASP A 6 34.58 -47.73 -9.33
N ARG A 7 35.20 -46.56 -9.36
CA ARG A 7 34.72 -45.20 -9.61
C ARG A 7 34.16 -45.01 -11.03
N ASN A 8 33.17 -44.12 -11.13
CA ASN A 8 33.15 -43.16 -12.22
C ASN A 8 32.71 -41.78 -11.70
N HIS A 9 33.69 -40.88 -11.63
CA HIS A 9 33.47 -39.45 -11.67
C HIS A 9 32.86 -39.08 -13.02
N ASN A 10 31.73 -38.39 -13.02
CA ASN A 10 31.51 -37.33 -14.00
C ASN A 10 30.70 -36.20 -13.37
N LEU A 11 31.25 -35.01 -13.55
CA LEU A 11 30.80 -33.72 -13.08
C LEU A 11 29.47 -33.35 -13.73
N HIS A 12 28.48 -32.99 -12.93
CA HIS A 12 27.64 -31.81 -13.17
C HIS A 12 27.08 -31.35 -11.81
N GLN A 13 27.67 -30.28 -11.29
CA GLN A 13 27.09 -29.46 -10.24
C GLN A 13 25.79 -28.85 -10.80
N GLY A 14 24.65 -29.41 -10.39
CA GLY A 14 23.34 -28.78 -10.52
C GLY A 14 22.86 -28.44 -9.12
N GLU A 15 22.59 -27.16 -8.90
CA GLU A 15 22.05 -26.58 -7.67
C GLU A 15 20.91 -27.45 -7.11
N ARG A 16 21.09 -27.97 -5.90
CA ARG A 16 19.97 -28.54 -5.14
C ARG A 16 19.09 -27.37 -4.73
N GLY A 17 18.04 -27.15 -5.51
CA GLY A 17 16.97 -26.21 -5.17
C GLY A 17 16.43 -26.54 -3.78
N PHE A 18 16.70 -25.66 -2.82
CA PHE A 18 15.88 -25.59 -1.63
C PHE A 18 14.45 -25.24 -2.08
N PRO A 19 13.41 -25.92 -1.56
CA PRO A 19 12.05 -25.49 -1.82
C PRO A 19 11.92 -24.04 -1.36
N TYR A 20 11.39 -23.19 -2.24
CA TYR A 20 11.08 -21.79 -1.93
C TYR A 20 10.20 -21.76 -0.68
N ALA A 21 10.76 -21.30 0.45
CA ALA A 21 10.15 -21.42 1.78
C ALA A 21 8.94 -20.49 1.99
N GLY A 22 8.39 -19.91 0.93
CA GLY A 22 7.41 -18.84 1.02
C GLY A 22 8.02 -17.57 1.61
N GLN A 23 7.25 -16.49 1.58
CA GLN A 23 7.64 -15.22 2.18
C GLN A 23 7.41 -15.28 3.70
N SER A 24 8.29 -14.67 4.50
CA SER A 24 8.35 -14.86 5.96
C SER A 24 7.07 -14.52 6.77
N TRP A 25 6.09 -13.87 6.16
CA TRP A 25 4.79 -13.53 6.77
C TRP A 25 3.70 -14.60 6.59
N LEU A 26 3.99 -15.70 5.87
CA LEU A 26 3.01 -16.74 5.51
C LEU A 26 2.82 -17.85 6.55
N VAL A 27 3.61 -17.94 7.62
CA VAL A 27 3.76 -19.21 8.34
C VAL A 27 3.23 -19.27 9.79
N GLU A 28 2.88 -18.20 10.53
CA GLU A 28 2.31 -18.36 11.91
C GLU A 28 1.63 -17.07 12.48
N GLU A 29 0.60 -17.24 13.34
CA GLU A 29 -0.44 -16.24 13.74
C GLU A 29 -0.32 -15.59 15.16
N ARG A 30 -0.58 -14.27 15.25
CA ARG A 30 -1.65 -13.50 16.01
C ARG A 30 -1.26 -12.01 16.15
N ASP A 31 -2.22 -11.06 16.14
CA ASP A 31 -1.95 -9.60 16.25
C ASP A 31 -3.01 -8.82 17.07
N ALA A 32 -2.53 -7.98 17.98
CA ALA A 32 -3.32 -6.92 18.61
C ALA A 32 -2.41 -5.83 19.22
N CYS A 33 -1.55 -5.17 18.43
CA CYS A 33 -0.71 -4.06 18.92
C CYS A 33 -1.50 -2.99 19.73
N GLY A 34 -0.78 -2.20 20.52
CA GLY A 34 -1.33 -1.05 21.23
C GLY A 34 -0.74 0.25 20.71
N VAL A 35 -1.56 1.26 20.42
CA VAL A 35 -1.09 2.58 19.99
C VAL A 35 -1.97 3.69 20.58
N GLY A 36 -1.38 4.87 20.78
CA GLY A 36 -2.09 6.06 21.20
C GLY A 36 -1.24 7.34 21.16
N PHE A 37 -1.88 8.47 21.42
CA PHE A 37 -1.21 9.73 21.69
C PHE A 37 -1.80 10.48 22.88
N ILE A 38 -0.97 11.32 23.48
CA ILE A 38 -1.37 12.34 24.45
C ILE A 38 -0.85 13.67 23.93
N ALA A 39 -1.69 14.70 23.92
CA ALA A 39 -1.31 16.04 23.47
C ALA A 39 -1.96 17.09 24.36
N ASN A 40 -1.25 18.19 24.62
CA ASN A 40 -1.83 19.36 25.26
C ASN A 40 -2.20 20.39 24.17
N GLN A 41 -3.49 20.76 24.11
CA GLN A 41 -4.02 21.75 23.16
C GLN A 41 -3.25 23.08 23.21
N SER A 42 -2.79 23.51 24.39
CA SER A 42 -2.07 24.78 24.53
C SER A 42 -0.64 24.74 23.96
N GLY A 43 -0.17 23.58 23.49
CA GLY A 43 1.22 23.38 23.04
C GLY A 43 2.27 23.45 24.16
N LYS A 44 1.86 23.49 25.44
CA LYS A 44 2.78 23.64 26.56
C LYS A 44 3.55 22.35 26.82
N ALA A 45 4.87 22.40 26.67
CA ALA A 45 5.75 21.27 26.96
C ALA A 45 5.87 21.03 28.47
N THR A 46 5.58 19.81 28.92
CA THR A 46 5.71 19.41 30.33
C THR A 46 6.29 18.01 30.46
N HIS A 47 6.97 17.74 31.59
CA HIS A 47 7.41 16.39 31.93
C HIS A 47 6.25 15.50 32.41
N SER A 48 5.21 16.12 33.00
CA SER A 48 4.00 15.40 33.43
C SER A 48 3.34 14.65 32.27
N LEU A 49 3.40 15.18 31.05
CA LEU A 49 2.91 14.49 29.85
C LEU A 49 3.67 13.18 29.60
N ILE A 50 4.99 13.18 29.75
CA ILE A 50 5.83 11.96 29.62
C ILE A 50 5.51 10.96 30.73
N GLN A 51 5.33 11.46 31.96
CA GLN A 51 4.92 10.66 33.12
C GLN A 51 3.52 10.05 32.97
N LYS A 52 2.66 10.58 32.09
CA LYS A 52 1.38 9.97 31.71
C LYS A 52 1.53 9.00 30.55
N ALA A 53 2.38 9.30 29.57
CA ALA A 53 2.57 8.48 28.37
C ALA A 53 3.24 7.12 28.66
N LEU A 54 4.23 7.06 29.55
CA LEU A 54 4.91 5.81 29.89
C LEU A 54 3.99 4.79 30.61
N PRO A 55 3.19 5.17 31.63
CA PRO A 55 2.16 4.31 32.17
C PRO A 55 1.09 3.92 31.13
N ALA A 56 0.67 4.85 30.27
CA ALA A 56 -0.30 4.54 29.21
C ALA A 56 0.21 3.47 28.26
N LEU A 57 1.49 3.53 27.88
CA LEU A 57 2.15 2.47 27.13
C LEU A 57 2.17 1.15 27.91
N THR A 58 2.44 1.20 29.22
CA THR A 58 2.44 0.02 30.12
C THR A 58 1.08 -0.65 30.21
N CYS A 59 -0.02 0.12 30.21
CA CYS A 59 -1.38 -0.40 30.16
C CYS A 59 -1.68 -1.19 28.87
N LEU A 60 -0.85 -1.08 27.83
CA LEU A 60 -1.00 -1.80 26.58
C LEU A 60 -0.10 -3.04 26.49
N GLU A 61 0.50 -3.49 27.60
CA GLU A 61 1.39 -4.65 27.57
C GLU A 61 0.69 -5.95 27.16
N HIS A 62 -0.59 -6.15 27.53
CA HIS A 62 -1.38 -7.31 27.10
C HIS A 62 -1.71 -7.33 25.61
N ARG A 63 -1.44 -6.21 24.92
CA ARG A 63 -1.53 -6.04 23.46
C ARG A 63 -0.17 -6.19 22.77
N GLY A 64 0.91 -6.34 23.54
CA GLY A 64 2.25 -6.58 23.02
C GLY A 64 2.65 -8.05 23.04
N GLY A 65 3.65 -8.40 22.24
CA GLY A 65 4.27 -9.73 22.26
C GLY A 65 5.65 -9.70 22.93
N CYS A 66 6.12 -10.88 23.36
CA CYS A 66 7.47 -11.08 23.87
C CYS A 66 8.18 -12.15 23.03
N SER A 67 9.49 -12.01 22.90
CA SER A 67 10.36 -12.96 22.22
C SER A 67 10.49 -14.27 23.00
N ALA A 68 11.23 -15.24 22.45
CA ALA A 68 11.28 -16.61 22.99
C ALA A 68 11.84 -16.71 24.43
N ASP A 69 12.54 -15.68 24.93
CA ASP A 69 13.04 -15.60 26.31
C ASP A 69 11.97 -15.16 27.33
N ARG A 70 10.76 -14.81 26.87
CA ARG A 70 9.63 -14.33 27.69
C ARG A 70 9.92 -13.03 28.47
N ASP A 71 10.95 -12.28 28.07
CA ASP A 71 11.34 -11.03 28.71
C ASP A 71 11.59 -9.91 27.70
N SER A 72 12.32 -10.20 26.62
CA SER A 72 12.53 -9.27 25.51
C SER A 72 11.20 -8.99 24.82
N GLY A 73 10.79 -7.72 24.77
CA GLY A 73 9.54 -7.34 24.12
C GLY A 73 9.71 -7.18 22.61
N ASP A 74 8.67 -7.47 21.85
CA ASP A 74 8.64 -7.36 20.37
C ASP A 74 8.79 -5.94 19.81
N GLY A 75 8.83 -4.94 20.69
CA GLY A 75 9.02 -3.54 20.34
C GLY A 75 8.12 -2.64 21.17
N ALA A 76 8.69 -1.59 21.74
CA ALA A 76 7.98 -0.49 22.37
C ALA A 76 8.69 0.82 22.06
N GLY A 77 7.95 1.93 21.98
CA GLY A 77 8.55 3.22 21.72
C GLY A 77 7.65 4.41 21.99
N LEU A 78 8.30 5.57 22.01
CA LEU A 78 7.73 6.86 22.29
C LEU A 78 8.32 7.90 21.32
N MET A 79 7.45 8.59 20.58
CA MET A 79 7.79 9.77 19.80
C MET A 79 7.31 11.02 20.53
N THR A 80 8.16 12.03 20.60
CA THR A 80 7.90 13.28 21.32
C THR A 80 8.48 14.46 20.54
N ALA A 81 8.19 15.68 20.97
CA ALA A 81 9.01 16.84 20.62
C ALA A 81 10.44 16.71 21.18
N ILE A 82 11.43 17.27 20.50
CA ILE A 82 12.83 17.27 20.95
C ILE A 82 12.94 17.91 22.35
N PRO A 83 13.55 17.22 23.35
CA PRO A 83 13.66 17.69 24.72
C PRO A 83 14.81 18.71 24.86
N TRP A 84 14.62 19.93 24.36
CA TRP A 84 15.68 20.94 24.29
C TRP A 84 16.34 21.25 25.63
N GLU A 85 15.59 21.32 26.74
CA GLU A 85 16.17 21.56 28.07
C GLU A 85 17.17 20.48 28.50
N LEU A 86 16.95 19.23 28.08
CA LEU A 86 17.88 18.12 28.32
C LEU A 86 19.15 18.25 27.45
N LEU A 87 19.00 18.71 26.21
CA LEU A 87 20.13 18.93 25.30
C LEU A 87 20.94 20.17 25.65
N ASP A 88 20.31 21.21 26.19
CA ASP A 88 20.97 22.43 26.68
C ASP A 88 22.02 22.09 27.75
N ALA A 89 21.73 21.10 28.61
CA ALA A 89 22.69 20.57 29.58
C ALA A 89 23.91 19.89 28.92
N TRP A 90 23.69 19.17 27.82
CA TRP A 90 24.78 18.55 27.04
C TRP A 90 25.66 19.61 26.36
N PHE A 91 25.06 20.66 25.78
CA PHE A 91 25.82 21.78 25.22
C PHE A 91 26.68 22.48 26.29
N ALA A 92 26.11 22.72 27.47
CA ALA A 92 26.82 23.31 28.59
C ALA A 92 28.00 22.44 29.07
N GLU A 93 27.81 21.12 29.17
CA GLU A 93 28.87 20.17 29.53
C GLU A 93 30.03 20.19 28.51
N LYS A 94 29.71 20.36 27.22
CA LYS A 94 30.70 20.49 26.14
C LYS A 94 31.31 21.89 26.01
N GLY A 95 30.92 22.85 26.84
CA GLY A 95 31.38 24.24 26.75
C GLY A 95 30.94 24.94 25.46
N MET A 96 29.82 24.49 24.88
CA MET A 96 29.27 25.02 23.62
C MET A 96 28.05 25.89 23.90
N THR A 97 27.86 26.92 23.06
CA THR A 97 26.61 27.71 23.08
C THR A 97 25.63 27.06 22.10
N PRO A 98 24.43 26.64 22.53
CA PRO A 98 23.47 25.99 21.65
C PRO A 98 23.04 26.95 20.53
N PRO A 99 22.87 26.47 19.28
CA PRO A 99 22.26 27.25 18.22
C PRO A 99 20.78 27.51 18.54
N ALA A 100 20.17 28.44 17.79
CA ALA A 100 18.72 28.64 17.85
C ALA A 100 17.98 27.33 17.53
N ARG A 101 16.92 27.02 18.28
CA ARG A 101 16.23 25.72 18.25
C ARG A 101 15.61 25.45 16.87
N GLU A 102 15.06 26.47 16.25
CA GLU A 102 14.50 26.47 14.90
C GLU A 102 15.51 26.11 13.80
N ASN A 103 16.81 26.25 14.10
CA ASN A 103 17.94 25.97 13.21
C ASN A 103 18.67 24.69 13.60
N CYS A 104 18.21 23.97 14.62
CA CYS A 104 18.89 22.82 15.19
C CYS A 104 18.12 21.52 14.94
N GLY A 105 18.81 20.49 14.47
CA GLY A 105 18.27 19.17 14.19
C GLY A 105 18.92 18.09 15.05
N VAL A 106 18.16 17.06 15.39
CA VAL A 106 18.65 15.90 16.15
C VAL A 106 18.28 14.62 15.41
N GLY A 107 19.30 13.79 15.14
CA GLY A 107 19.15 12.47 14.57
C GLY A 107 19.34 11.39 15.63
N MET A 108 18.33 10.55 15.85
CA MET A 108 18.44 9.36 16.71
C MET A 108 18.84 8.16 15.86
N LEU A 109 20.05 7.66 16.07
CA LEU A 109 20.70 6.65 15.23
C LEU A 109 21.00 5.37 16.02
N PHE A 110 20.73 4.24 15.38
CA PHE A 110 21.23 2.94 15.77
C PHE A 110 22.43 2.61 14.89
N LEU A 111 23.56 2.37 15.53
CA LEU A 111 24.82 1.97 14.92
C LEU A 111 25.15 0.52 15.31
N SER A 112 25.99 -0.14 14.51
CA SER A 112 26.49 -1.47 14.81
C SER A 112 27.19 -1.51 16.19
N PRO A 113 27.07 -2.61 16.96
CA PRO A 113 27.87 -2.82 18.15
C PRO A 113 29.38 -2.96 17.82
N ASP A 114 29.74 -3.31 16.58
CA ASP A 114 31.12 -3.32 16.10
C ASP A 114 31.64 -1.88 15.95
N ALA A 115 32.73 -1.56 16.66
CA ALA A 115 33.30 -0.21 16.69
C ALA A 115 33.81 0.26 15.32
N THR A 116 34.28 -0.64 14.46
CA THR A 116 34.80 -0.32 13.12
C THR A 116 33.65 0.01 12.16
N GLN A 117 32.59 -0.79 12.19
CA GLN A 117 31.38 -0.52 11.41
C GLN A 117 30.70 0.76 11.88
N ALA A 118 30.61 0.97 13.21
CA ALA A 118 30.05 2.19 13.78
C ALA A 118 30.87 3.43 13.37
N ALA A 119 32.21 3.36 13.41
CA ALA A 119 33.07 4.45 12.95
C ALA A 119 32.87 4.75 11.45
N THR A 120 32.74 3.71 10.63
CA THR A 120 32.45 3.85 9.20
C THR A 120 31.11 4.55 8.97
N ALA A 121 30.07 4.13 9.70
CA ALA A 121 28.76 4.77 9.63
C ALA A 121 28.81 6.25 10.05
N ARG A 122 29.52 6.58 11.15
CA ARG A 122 29.71 7.98 11.58
C ARG A 122 30.38 8.81 10.48
N GLN A 123 31.47 8.31 9.88
CA GLN A 123 32.16 9.02 8.78
C GLN A 123 31.23 9.29 7.59
N VAL A 124 30.40 8.32 7.20
CA VAL A 124 29.41 8.52 6.13
C VAL A 124 28.38 9.58 6.53
N VAL A 125 27.84 9.51 7.74
CA VAL A 125 26.89 10.50 8.26
C VAL A 125 27.51 11.91 8.21
N GLU A 126 28.70 12.09 8.77
CA GLU A 126 29.39 13.39 8.81
C GLU A 126 29.69 13.94 7.41
N LYS A 127 30.11 13.07 6.49
CA LYS A 127 30.35 13.43 5.08
C LYS A 127 29.07 13.94 4.42
N ILE A 128 27.96 13.20 4.54
CA ILE A 128 26.69 13.58 3.91
C ILE A 128 26.12 14.86 4.51
N LEU A 129 26.22 15.04 5.84
CA LEU A 129 25.79 16.26 6.51
C LEU A 129 26.57 17.48 6.01
N THR A 130 27.90 17.36 5.89
CA THR A 130 28.77 18.42 5.38
C THR A 130 28.44 18.77 3.92
N GLN A 131 28.25 17.76 3.07
CA GLN A 131 27.86 17.95 1.66
C GLN A 131 26.53 18.68 1.48
N ARG A 132 25.66 18.60 2.49
CA ARG A 132 24.33 19.23 2.51
C ARG A 132 24.30 20.57 3.24
N GLY A 133 25.46 21.13 3.58
CA GLY A 133 25.55 22.44 4.25
C GLY A 133 25.06 22.43 5.71
N LEU A 134 25.00 21.26 6.34
CA LEU A 134 24.65 21.13 7.75
C LEU A 134 25.93 21.11 8.60
N THR A 135 25.95 21.92 9.65
CA THR A 135 27.06 21.98 10.62
C THR A 135 26.84 20.93 11.70
N LEU A 136 27.79 20.03 11.88
CA LEU A 136 27.78 19.04 12.95
C LEU A 136 28.31 19.67 14.26
N TRP A 137 27.53 19.55 15.34
CA TRP A 137 27.96 19.94 16.69
C TRP A 137 28.61 18.78 17.43
N GLY A 138 28.13 17.56 17.19
CA GLY A 138 28.75 16.36 17.72
C GLY A 138 27.78 15.20 17.89
N TRP A 139 28.32 14.16 18.50
CA TRP A 139 27.61 12.93 18.83
C TRP A 139 27.40 12.86 20.34
N ARG A 140 26.16 12.61 20.75
CA ARG A 140 25.75 12.36 22.13
C ARG A 140 25.40 10.88 22.26
N ALA A 141 26.19 10.13 23.02
CA ALA A 141 25.81 8.79 23.43
C ALA A 141 24.54 8.88 24.30
N VAL A 142 23.51 8.11 23.96
CA VAL A 142 22.25 8.14 24.71
C VAL A 142 22.42 7.35 26.01
N PRO A 143 22.12 7.93 27.18
CA PRO A 143 22.28 7.22 28.45
C PRO A 143 21.24 6.10 28.56
N VAL A 144 21.73 4.87 28.52
CA VAL A 144 20.91 3.65 28.57
C VAL A 144 21.30 2.76 29.75
N ASN A 145 20.37 1.93 30.22
CA ASN A 145 20.61 0.89 31.20
C ASN A 145 20.41 -0.50 30.56
N PRO A 146 21.45 -1.14 29.99
CA PRO A 146 21.32 -2.45 29.35
C PRO A 146 20.88 -3.57 30.31
N GLU A 147 21.05 -3.40 31.62
CA GLU A 147 20.76 -4.44 32.61
C GLU A 147 19.28 -4.79 32.74
N VAL A 148 18.38 -3.89 32.30
CA VAL A 148 16.94 -4.14 32.29
C VAL A 148 16.45 -4.82 31.01
N LEU A 149 17.33 -5.01 30.02
CA LEU A 149 16.99 -5.72 28.78
C LEU A 149 16.98 -7.23 29.01
N GLY A 150 15.98 -7.88 28.41
CA GLY A 150 15.98 -9.33 28.26
C GLY A 150 17.17 -9.82 27.41
N PRO A 151 17.58 -11.08 27.57
CA PRO A 151 18.80 -11.61 26.93
C PRO A 151 18.85 -11.41 25.41
N GLN A 152 17.78 -11.70 24.68
CA GLN A 152 17.77 -11.58 23.22
C GLN A 152 17.81 -10.13 22.74
N ALA A 153 17.10 -9.23 23.43
CA ALA A 153 17.14 -7.80 23.15
C ALA A 153 18.54 -7.24 23.40
N ARG A 154 19.20 -7.67 24.48
CA ARG A 154 20.55 -7.27 24.85
C ARG A 154 21.59 -7.73 23.84
N GLU A 155 21.51 -8.97 23.38
CA GLU A 155 22.42 -9.51 22.35
C GLU A 155 22.33 -8.73 21.03
N ASN A 156 21.11 -8.29 20.68
CA ASN A 156 20.86 -7.53 19.46
C ASN A 156 20.90 -6.01 19.66
N GLN A 157 21.33 -5.52 20.82
CA GLN A 157 21.31 -4.10 21.15
C GLN A 157 22.28 -3.30 20.25
N PRO A 158 21.81 -2.29 19.51
CA PRO A 158 22.69 -1.40 18.76
C PRO A 158 23.41 -0.41 19.68
N GLN A 159 24.49 0.20 19.20
CA GLN A 159 24.98 1.44 19.78
C GLN A 159 23.98 2.57 19.48
N ILE A 160 23.49 3.26 20.51
CA ILE A 160 22.43 4.26 20.37
C ILE A 160 23.01 5.65 20.59
N GLU A 161 23.00 6.46 19.54
CA GLU A 161 23.61 7.79 19.55
C GLU A 161 22.71 8.83 18.93
N GLN A 162 22.84 10.06 19.42
CA GLN A 162 22.21 11.24 18.86
C GLN A 162 23.25 12.07 18.12
N VAL A 163 22.99 12.37 16.85
CA VAL A 163 23.76 13.34 16.08
C VAL A 163 23.06 14.69 16.15
N ILE A 164 23.79 15.74 16.55
CA ILE A 164 23.24 17.09 16.71
C ILE A 164 23.84 17.98 15.63
N VAL A 165 22.96 18.64 14.87
CA VAL A 165 23.33 19.45 13.70
C VAL A 165 22.63 20.79 13.73
N SER A 166 23.17 21.78 13.04
CA SER A 166 22.46 23.02 12.74
C SER A 166 22.62 23.44 11.30
N SER A 167 21.78 24.38 10.87
CA SER A 167 21.98 25.11 9.63
C SER A 167 21.99 26.61 9.89
N SER A 168 22.82 27.34 9.16
CA SER A 168 22.75 28.81 9.07
C SER A 168 21.77 29.28 7.99
N GLU A 169 21.33 28.39 7.10
CA GLU A 169 20.53 28.71 5.92
C GLU A 169 19.07 28.22 6.04
N PHE A 170 18.86 27.11 6.74
CA PHE A 170 17.58 26.43 6.81
C PHE A 170 16.99 26.46 8.22
N GLN A 171 15.68 26.68 8.31
CA GLN A 171 14.92 26.68 9.55
C GLN A 171 13.57 26.00 9.38
N GLY A 172 13.02 25.44 10.47
CA GLY A 172 11.68 24.86 10.48
C GLY A 172 11.44 23.81 9.39
N ASP A 173 10.47 24.06 8.50
CA ASP A 173 10.08 23.08 7.45
C ASP A 173 11.18 22.81 6.44
N GLU A 174 11.98 23.81 6.12
CA GLU A 174 13.11 23.63 5.21
C GLU A 174 14.18 22.78 5.88
N LEU A 175 14.50 23.04 7.14
CA LEU A 175 15.49 22.26 7.88
C LEU A 175 15.04 20.79 7.98
N ASP A 176 13.80 20.54 8.39
CA ASP A 176 13.24 19.17 8.43
C ASP A 176 13.32 18.48 7.06
N ARG A 177 13.08 19.20 5.96
CA ARG A 177 13.20 18.66 4.60
C ARG A 177 14.65 18.29 4.27
N GLN A 178 15.61 19.12 4.63
CA GLN A 178 17.03 18.83 4.43
C GLN A 178 17.51 17.65 5.30
N LEU A 179 16.98 17.49 6.51
CA LEU A 179 17.25 16.35 7.39
C LEU A 179 16.63 15.05 6.86
N PHE A 180 15.41 15.11 6.31
CA PHE A 180 14.78 14.00 5.59
C PHE A 180 15.67 13.53 4.45
N LEU A 181 16.11 14.47 3.61
CA LEU A 181 16.99 14.17 2.49
C LEU A 181 18.36 13.63 2.94
N ALA A 182 18.95 14.21 3.99
CA ALA A 182 20.20 13.72 4.57
C ALA A 182 20.06 12.27 5.03
N ARG A 183 18.96 11.92 5.72
CA ARG A 183 18.67 10.54 6.12
C ARG A 183 18.55 9.59 4.93
N ARG A 184 17.88 9.99 3.84
CA ARG A 184 17.79 9.18 2.61
C ARG A 184 19.16 8.99 1.97
N ALA A 185 19.94 10.06 1.86
CA ALA A 185 21.29 10.03 1.28
C ALA A 185 22.26 9.17 2.11
N ILE A 186 22.19 9.25 3.45
CA ILE A 186 22.96 8.38 4.35
C ILE A 186 22.58 6.92 4.12
N GLY A 187 21.29 6.60 4.09
CA GLY A 187 20.81 5.23 3.86
C GLY A 187 21.28 4.66 2.52
N HIS A 188 21.23 5.48 1.45
CA HIS A 188 21.73 5.12 0.13
C HIS A 188 23.24 4.87 0.14
N ALA A 189 24.02 5.83 0.65
CA ALA A 189 25.48 5.74 0.69
C ALA A 189 25.97 4.53 1.49
N LEU A 190 25.29 4.19 2.59
CA LEU A 190 25.62 2.99 3.37
C LEU A 190 25.26 1.70 2.64
N SER A 191 24.15 1.67 1.89
CA SER A 191 23.74 0.48 1.12
C SER A 191 24.69 0.14 -0.04
N GLU A 192 25.47 1.11 -0.52
CA GLU A 192 26.48 0.91 -1.56
C GLU A 192 27.81 0.37 -1.00
N LEU A 193 28.01 0.40 0.32
CA LEU A 193 29.24 -0.09 0.92
C LEU A 193 29.27 -1.62 0.93
N PRO A 194 30.37 -2.25 0.47
CA PRO A 194 30.52 -3.70 0.55
C PRO A 194 30.55 -4.14 2.02
N ASN A 195 29.80 -5.19 2.34
CA ASN A 195 29.64 -5.75 3.69
C ASN A 195 28.91 -4.87 4.70
N PHE A 196 28.19 -3.83 4.27
CA PHE A 196 27.32 -3.06 5.15
C PHE A 196 25.87 -3.55 5.02
N THR A 197 25.30 -4.11 6.08
CA THR A 197 23.91 -4.60 6.08
C THR A 197 22.96 -3.60 6.73
N ARG A 198 21.67 -3.68 6.37
CA ARG A 198 20.62 -2.81 6.95
C ARG A 198 20.48 -2.95 8.47
N ASN A 199 20.96 -4.04 9.05
CA ASN A 199 20.94 -4.26 10.50
C ASN A 199 22.03 -3.46 11.23
N GLU A 200 23.05 -2.97 10.52
CA GLU A 200 24.21 -2.28 11.09
C GLU A 200 24.03 -0.76 11.19
N PHE A 201 22.99 -0.21 10.54
CA PHE A 201 22.61 1.20 10.67
C PHE A 201 21.12 1.43 10.48
N TYR A 202 20.53 2.23 11.37
CA TYR A 202 19.16 2.69 11.19
C TYR A 202 18.93 4.06 11.82
N THR A 203 18.27 4.95 11.08
CA THR A 203 17.82 6.24 11.61
C THR A 203 16.39 6.15 12.13
N CYS A 204 16.21 6.23 13.45
CA CYS A 204 14.90 6.23 14.10
C CYS A 204 14.11 7.50 13.76
N SER A 205 14.75 8.64 13.93
CA SER A 205 14.22 9.97 13.60
C SER A 205 15.39 10.87 13.21
N PHE A 206 15.15 11.84 12.33
CA PHE A 206 16.11 12.93 12.08
C PHE A 206 15.33 14.18 11.71
N SER A 207 15.13 15.05 12.70
CA SER A 207 14.21 16.20 12.61
C SER A 207 14.68 17.33 13.53
N CYS A 208 14.19 18.54 13.29
CA CYS A 208 14.28 19.70 14.19
C CYS A 208 13.07 19.81 15.15
N ARG A 209 12.11 18.88 15.05
CA ARG A 209 10.87 18.90 15.84
C ARG A 209 10.66 17.64 16.65
N THR A 210 10.83 16.48 16.03
CA THR A 210 10.46 15.19 16.64
C THR A 210 11.67 14.32 16.94
N ILE A 211 11.56 13.50 17.99
CA ILE A 211 12.54 12.47 18.31
C ILE A 211 11.85 11.19 18.76
N VAL A 212 12.41 10.04 18.39
CA VAL A 212 11.83 8.72 18.66
C VAL A 212 12.76 7.89 19.54
N TYR A 213 12.30 7.55 20.74
CA TYR A 213 12.94 6.61 21.64
C TYR A 213 12.22 5.27 21.56
N LYS A 214 12.85 4.26 20.97
CA LYS A 214 12.25 2.93 20.78
C LYS A 214 13.26 1.81 20.95
N GLY A 215 12.77 0.59 21.19
CA GLY A 215 13.63 -0.59 21.30
C GLY A 215 12.86 -1.88 21.47
N MET A 216 13.59 -3.00 21.54
CA MET A 216 13.02 -4.35 21.71
C MET A 216 12.76 -4.64 23.19
N VAL A 217 11.86 -3.86 23.78
CA VAL A 217 11.58 -3.87 25.21
C VAL A 217 10.10 -4.04 25.46
N ARG A 218 9.75 -4.57 26.64
CA ARG A 218 8.39 -4.46 27.19
C ARG A 218 8.09 -3.00 27.48
N SER A 219 6.81 -2.65 27.52
CA SER A 219 6.33 -1.28 27.73
C SER A 219 6.90 -0.66 29.01
N ALA A 220 6.84 -1.41 30.13
CA ALA A 220 7.34 -0.98 31.43
C ALA A 220 8.87 -0.77 31.46
N VAL A 221 9.60 -1.44 30.55
CA VAL A 221 11.07 -1.39 30.51
C VAL A 221 11.58 -0.19 29.71
N LEU A 222 10.77 0.42 28.83
CA LEU A 222 11.21 1.52 27.97
C LEU A 222 11.77 2.71 28.76
N GLY A 223 11.06 3.15 29.81
CA GLY A 223 11.50 4.25 30.68
C GLY A 223 12.64 3.86 31.63
N GLU A 224 12.83 2.58 31.91
CA GLU A 224 13.96 2.07 32.69
C GLU A 224 15.24 1.97 31.85
N PHE A 225 15.09 1.58 30.60
CA PHE A 225 16.18 1.45 29.64
C PHE A 225 16.70 2.82 29.21
N TYR A 226 15.84 3.74 28.77
CA TYR A 226 16.24 5.08 28.36
C TYR A 226 16.17 6.07 29.52
N GLN A 227 17.33 6.36 30.13
CA GLN A 227 17.41 7.22 31.32
C GLN A 227 16.93 8.65 31.05
N ASP A 228 17.07 9.13 29.81
CA ASP A 228 16.54 10.43 29.37
C ASP A 228 15.04 10.58 29.66
N LEU A 229 14.24 9.53 29.48
CA LEU A 229 12.78 9.59 29.64
C LEU A 229 12.33 9.80 31.10
N LYS A 230 13.22 9.53 32.06
CA LYS A 230 13.00 9.80 33.49
C LYS A 230 13.52 11.16 33.94
N ASN A 231 14.30 11.84 33.10
CA ASN A 231 14.89 13.11 33.45
C ASN A 231 13.79 14.20 33.46
N PRO A 232 13.62 14.97 34.56
CA PRO A 232 12.64 16.06 34.63
C PRO A 232 12.82 17.16 33.57
N ALA A 233 14.01 17.30 32.98
CA ALA A 233 14.30 18.19 31.86
C ALA A 233 13.69 17.70 30.53
N TYR A 234 13.26 16.43 30.45
CA TYR A 234 12.56 15.90 29.29
C TYR A 234 11.11 16.40 29.28
N LYS A 235 10.86 17.50 28.59
CA LYS A 235 9.53 18.10 28.45
C LYS A 235 9.02 17.97 27.02
N SER A 236 7.74 17.66 26.87
CA SER A 236 7.11 17.61 25.56
C SER A 236 5.65 18.06 25.59
N ALA A 237 5.17 18.61 24.47
CA ALA A 237 3.78 19.06 24.31
C ALA A 237 2.86 17.93 23.80
N PHE A 238 3.46 16.88 23.24
CA PHE A 238 2.75 15.69 22.78
C PHE A 238 3.63 14.44 22.98
N ALA A 239 3.00 13.28 22.97
CA ALA A 239 3.67 11.99 22.91
C ALA A 239 2.83 11.02 22.11
N VAL A 240 3.44 10.31 21.16
CA VAL A 240 2.86 9.17 20.45
C VAL A 240 3.57 7.92 20.96
N TYR A 241 2.81 6.93 21.42
CA TYR A 241 3.37 5.69 21.97
C TYR A 241 2.83 4.47 21.23
N HIS A 242 3.67 3.45 21.14
CA HIS A 242 3.32 2.19 20.48
C HIS A 242 3.93 0.99 21.21
N ARG A 243 3.13 -0.06 21.34
CA ARG A 243 3.53 -1.39 21.79
C ARG A 243 3.23 -2.39 20.67
N ARG A 244 4.27 -3.03 20.17
CA ARG A 244 4.23 -3.96 19.05
C ARG A 244 3.97 -5.40 19.50
N PHE A 245 3.26 -6.14 18.65
CA PHE A 245 3.18 -7.59 18.62
C PHE A 245 3.83 -8.07 17.31
N SER A 246 4.71 -9.07 17.37
CA SER A 246 5.45 -9.61 16.22
C SER A 246 5.13 -11.08 16.04
N THR A 247 5.01 -11.52 14.79
CA THR A 247 4.99 -12.96 14.45
C THR A 247 6.40 -13.56 14.38
N ASN A 248 7.45 -12.74 14.51
CA ASN A 248 8.85 -13.19 14.56
C ASN A 248 9.38 -13.18 15.98
N THR A 249 10.02 -14.28 16.39
CA THR A 249 10.68 -14.46 17.68
C THR A 249 12.09 -13.87 17.75
N MET A 250 12.68 -13.47 16.61
CA MET A 250 13.98 -12.79 16.56
C MET A 250 13.82 -11.27 16.64
N PRO A 251 14.31 -10.64 17.72
CA PRO A 251 14.12 -9.22 17.93
C PRO A 251 14.97 -8.38 16.97
N ARG A 252 14.32 -7.48 16.22
CA ARG A 252 15.00 -6.50 15.36
C ARG A 252 14.63 -5.08 15.76
N TRP A 253 15.57 -4.37 16.38
CA TRP A 253 15.38 -3.04 16.98
C TRP A 253 14.77 -2.01 16.03
N HIS A 254 15.14 -2.03 14.76
CA HIS A 254 14.63 -1.08 13.77
C HIS A 254 13.14 -1.27 13.42
N LEU A 255 12.55 -2.44 13.72
CA LEU A 255 11.14 -2.75 13.47
C LEU A 255 10.20 -2.27 14.58
N ALA A 256 10.73 -1.89 15.75
CA ALA A 256 9.94 -1.24 16.79
C ALA A 256 9.31 0.06 16.26
N GLN A 257 8.18 0.45 16.84
CA GLN A 257 7.46 1.67 16.49
C GLN A 257 7.40 2.62 17.71
N PRO A 258 7.15 3.92 17.54
CA PRO A 258 6.82 4.63 16.29
C PRO A 258 7.90 4.63 15.21
N MET A 259 7.49 4.89 13.97
CA MET A 259 8.36 5.20 12.83
C MET A 259 8.72 6.70 12.87
N ARG A 260 8.81 7.41 11.73
CA ARG A 260 9.30 8.80 11.70
C ARG A 260 8.16 9.79 11.87
N LEU A 261 7.01 9.46 11.31
CA LEU A 261 5.76 10.20 11.46
C LEU A 261 4.67 9.34 12.09
N LEU A 262 4.74 8.01 11.95
CA LEU A 262 3.60 7.13 12.18
C LEU A 262 3.82 6.06 13.27
N GLY A 263 2.81 5.84 14.10
CA GLY A 263 2.56 4.60 14.82
C GLY A 263 1.33 3.91 14.22
N HIS A 264 1.48 2.64 13.83
CA HIS A 264 0.46 1.85 13.17
C HIS A 264 0.10 0.62 14.00
N ASN A 265 -1.18 0.51 14.32
CA ASN A 265 -1.76 -0.67 14.91
C ASN A 265 -2.71 -1.33 13.90
N GLY A 266 -2.30 -2.44 13.30
CA GLY A 266 -3.05 -3.10 12.23
C GLY A 266 -2.14 -3.77 11.21
N GLU A 267 -2.71 -4.12 10.05
CA GLU A 267 -2.04 -4.84 8.96
C GLU A 267 -2.57 -4.32 7.61
N ILE A 268 -1.68 -3.87 6.72
CA ILE A 268 -2.07 -3.44 5.37
C ILE A 268 -2.20 -4.64 4.42
N ASN A 269 -3.43 -5.04 4.11
CA ASN A 269 -3.70 -6.23 3.29
C ASN A 269 -3.52 -5.98 1.78
N THR A 270 -3.49 -4.73 1.32
CA THR A 270 -3.22 -4.36 -0.08
C THR A 270 -1.74 -4.08 -0.40
N LEU A 271 -0.82 -4.40 0.52
CA LEU A 271 0.58 -3.97 0.48
C LEU A 271 1.31 -4.24 -0.84
N LEU A 272 1.20 -5.44 -1.43
CA LEU A 272 1.91 -5.76 -2.68
C LEU A 272 1.44 -4.88 -3.85
N GLY A 273 0.14 -4.60 -3.92
CA GLY A 273 -0.41 -3.67 -4.91
C GLY A 273 0.12 -2.26 -4.68
N ASN A 274 0.07 -1.77 -3.44
CA ASN A 274 0.54 -0.43 -3.08
C ASN A 274 2.03 -0.24 -3.39
N ILE A 275 2.87 -1.23 -3.06
CA ILE A 275 4.30 -1.20 -3.37
C ILE A 275 4.51 -1.14 -4.89
N THR A 276 3.77 -1.95 -5.64
CA THR A 276 3.92 -2.02 -7.11
C THR A 276 3.48 -0.72 -7.77
N TRP A 277 2.37 -0.13 -7.34
CA TRP A 277 1.92 1.17 -7.83
C TRP A 277 2.86 2.29 -7.44
N MET A 278 3.38 2.29 -6.22
CA MET A 278 4.36 3.29 -5.80
C MET A 278 5.67 3.18 -6.59
N ARG A 279 6.16 1.97 -6.87
CA ARG A 279 7.31 1.74 -7.76
C ARG A 279 7.06 2.28 -9.16
N ALA A 280 5.87 2.06 -9.71
CA ALA A 280 5.49 2.57 -11.02
C ALA A 280 5.45 4.12 -11.05
N ARG A 281 5.07 4.77 -9.95
CA ARG A 281 5.04 6.25 -9.83
C ARG A 281 6.42 6.89 -9.79
N GLN A 282 7.45 6.18 -9.32
CA GLN A 282 8.80 6.74 -9.10
C GLN A 282 9.37 7.46 -10.33
N ALA A 283 9.01 7.01 -11.54
CA ALA A 283 9.46 7.62 -12.79
C ALA A 283 8.82 9.00 -13.07
N ASP A 284 7.61 9.26 -12.55
CA ASP A 284 6.82 10.45 -12.86
C ASP A 284 6.72 11.43 -11.67
N LEU A 285 7.36 11.11 -10.53
CA LEU A 285 7.37 12.00 -9.36
C LEU A 285 8.13 13.27 -9.68
N THR A 286 7.48 14.41 -9.48
CA THR A 286 8.09 15.74 -9.60
C THR A 286 7.49 16.66 -8.54
N HIS A 287 8.24 17.63 -8.02
CA HIS A 287 7.68 18.64 -7.13
C HIS A 287 8.64 19.83 -7.04
N PRO A 288 8.16 21.08 -6.91
CA PRO A 288 9.04 22.24 -6.76
C PRO A 288 10.01 22.16 -5.57
N ASN A 289 9.65 21.42 -4.52
CA ASN A 289 10.51 21.22 -3.34
C ASN A 289 11.67 20.24 -3.57
N TRP A 290 11.69 19.53 -4.70
CA TRP A 290 12.66 18.45 -4.96
C TRP A 290 13.37 18.67 -6.29
N SER A 291 14.70 18.60 -6.29
CA SER A 291 15.44 18.48 -7.53
C SER A 291 15.32 17.06 -8.11
N GLU A 292 15.63 16.89 -9.40
CA GLU A 292 15.69 15.56 -10.02
C GLU A 292 16.73 14.65 -9.33
N ALA A 293 17.83 15.23 -8.83
CA ALA A 293 18.85 14.50 -8.08
C ALA A 293 18.34 14.02 -6.72
N ASP A 294 17.57 14.85 -6.02
CA ASP A 294 16.93 14.47 -4.75
C ASP A 294 15.94 13.32 -4.95
N LEU A 295 15.09 13.40 -5.98
CA LEU A 295 14.12 12.36 -6.31
C LEU A 295 14.79 11.01 -6.62
N LYS A 296 15.94 11.03 -7.30
CA LYS A 296 16.74 9.82 -7.55
C LYS A 296 17.28 9.21 -6.25
N THR A 297 17.66 10.03 -5.27
CA THR A 297 18.15 9.59 -3.96
C THR A 297 17.03 8.95 -3.11
N PHE A 298 15.76 9.23 -3.43
CA PHE A 298 14.64 8.55 -2.75
C PHE A 298 14.46 7.11 -3.18
N ASN A 299 15.00 6.67 -4.31
CA ASN A 299 14.70 5.32 -4.79
C ASN A 299 15.53 4.25 -4.04
N PRO A 300 14.91 3.13 -3.63
CA PRO A 300 13.47 2.86 -3.65
C PRO A 300 12.72 3.52 -2.47
N ILE A 301 11.57 4.17 -2.74
CA ILE A 301 10.73 4.78 -1.68
C ILE A 301 10.12 3.69 -0.80
N VAL A 302 9.63 2.64 -1.44
CA VAL A 302 9.04 1.45 -0.83
C VAL A 302 9.89 0.21 -1.09
N ASN A 303 9.96 -0.69 -0.12
CA ASN A 303 10.71 -1.93 -0.22
C ASN A 303 9.85 -3.12 0.26
N THR A 304 9.83 -4.19 -0.53
CA THR A 304 9.17 -5.47 -0.21
C THR A 304 9.74 -6.16 1.02
N GLU A 305 10.97 -5.83 1.42
CA GLU A 305 11.60 -6.36 2.62
C GLU A 305 11.29 -5.55 3.88
N SER A 306 10.71 -4.36 3.72
CA SER A 306 10.24 -3.54 4.84
C SER A 306 8.86 -3.99 5.30
N SER A 307 8.54 -3.78 6.58
CA SER A 307 7.19 -4.00 7.08
C SER A 307 6.18 -3.09 6.36
N ASP A 308 4.92 -3.49 6.40
CA ASP A 308 3.79 -2.73 5.90
C ASP A 308 3.77 -1.29 6.44
N SER A 309 3.96 -1.14 7.75
CA SER A 309 3.94 0.09 8.53
C SER A 309 5.10 1.01 8.14
N ALA A 310 6.27 0.43 7.84
CA ALA A 310 7.43 1.19 7.40
C ALA A 310 7.25 1.71 5.97
N ASN A 311 6.62 0.92 5.09
CA ASN A 311 6.29 1.37 3.74
C ASN A 311 5.24 2.48 3.76
N LEU A 312 4.23 2.37 4.62
CA LEU A 312 3.21 3.40 4.82
C LEU A 312 3.83 4.71 5.35
N ASP A 313 4.69 4.64 6.37
CA ASP A 313 5.44 5.79 6.90
C ASP A 313 6.32 6.45 5.83
N ASN A 314 7.04 5.67 5.01
CA ASN A 314 7.90 6.23 3.95
C ASN A 314 7.12 7.05 2.91
N VAL A 315 5.96 6.56 2.47
CA VAL A 315 5.13 7.27 1.48
C VAL A 315 4.45 8.48 2.13
N MET A 316 3.96 8.33 3.36
CA MET A 316 3.41 9.45 4.13
C MET A 316 4.45 10.56 4.32
N GLU A 317 5.68 10.21 4.68
CA GLU A 317 6.78 11.15 4.90
C GLU A 317 7.14 11.90 3.60
N LEU A 318 7.13 11.21 2.46
CA LEU A 318 7.30 11.86 1.16
C LEU A 318 6.18 12.88 0.88
N LEU A 319 4.91 12.53 1.13
CA LEU A 319 3.78 13.45 0.94
C LEU A 319 3.88 14.68 1.85
N VAL A 320 4.24 14.48 3.12
CA VAL A 320 4.37 15.57 4.11
C VAL A 320 5.49 16.53 3.74
N HIS A 321 6.69 16.02 3.43
CA HIS A 321 7.78 16.89 3.01
C HIS A 321 7.59 17.52 1.61
N SER A 322 6.67 16.97 0.81
CA SER A 322 6.21 17.59 -0.43
C SER A 322 5.16 18.70 -0.20
N GLY A 323 4.79 19.00 1.05
CA GLY A 323 3.97 20.17 1.39
C GLY A 323 2.54 19.86 1.84
N ARG A 324 2.16 18.57 1.98
CA ARG A 324 0.84 18.19 2.54
C ARG A 324 0.90 18.13 4.06
N SER A 325 -0.23 18.40 4.72
CA SER A 325 -0.34 18.10 6.16
C SER A 325 -0.36 16.58 6.42
N PRO A 326 0.06 16.10 7.61
CA PRO A 326 -0.06 14.68 7.96
C PRO A 326 -1.50 14.15 7.85
N SER A 327 -2.49 14.95 8.27
CA SER A 327 -3.92 14.64 8.11
C SER A 327 -4.31 14.43 6.65
N GLU A 328 -3.85 15.32 5.76
CA GLU A 328 -4.13 15.25 4.33
C GLU A 328 -3.47 14.03 3.68
N ALA A 329 -2.19 13.80 3.97
CA ALA A 329 -1.46 12.64 3.47
C ALA A 329 -2.18 11.32 3.81
N LEU A 330 -2.62 11.16 5.07
CA LEU A 330 -3.40 9.98 5.47
C LEU A 330 -4.80 9.94 4.87
N THR A 331 -5.47 11.08 4.69
CA THR A 331 -6.79 11.11 4.04
C THR A 331 -6.70 10.68 2.56
N ILE A 332 -5.56 10.94 1.90
CA ILE A 332 -5.26 10.49 0.53
C ILE A 332 -4.92 8.99 0.49
N MET A 333 -4.08 8.53 1.42
CA MET A 333 -3.57 7.15 1.43
C MET A 333 -4.58 6.14 2.01
N VAL A 334 -5.33 6.53 3.04
CA VAL A 334 -6.30 5.71 3.77
C VAL A 334 -7.66 6.44 3.80
N PRO A 335 -8.33 6.56 2.64
CA PRO A 335 -9.57 7.33 2.53
C PRO A 335 -10.75 6.64 3.23
N GLU A 336 -11.74 7.44 3.66
CA GLU A 336 -13.03 6.92 4.16
C GLU A 336 -13.82 6.27 3.01
N ALA A 337 -14.69 5.30 3.33
CA ALA A 337 -15.74 4.84 2.43
C ALA A 337 -16.80 5.94 2.19
N TYR A 338 -16.49 6.89 1.33
CA TYR A 338 -17.29 8.11 1.13
C TYR A 338 -18.55 7.92 0.26
N LYS A 339 -18.61 6.85 -0.55
CA LYS A 339 -19.76 6.59 -1.42
C LYS A 339 -20.98 6.19 -0.58
N ASN A 340 -22.13 6.78 -0.88
CA ASN A 340 -23.41 6.48 -0.22
C ASN A 340 -23.40 6.70 1.31
N GLN A 341 -22.53 7.59 1.80
CA GLN A 341 -22.44 7.96 3.22
C GLN A 341 -23.40 9.13 3.53
N PRO A 342 -24.49 8.93 4.29
CA PRO A 342 -25.46 9.99 4.56
C PRO A 342 -24.87 11.18 5.33
N ASP A 343 -23.90 10.93 6.21
CA ASP A 343 -23.25 11.96 7.02
C ASP A 343 -22.42 12.95 6.17
N LEU A 344 -22.12 12.60 4.92
CA LEU A 344 -21.44 13.47 3.95
C LEU A 344 -22.40 14.36 3.14
N ALA A 345 -23.72 14.18 3.24
CA ALA A 345 -24.69 15.00 2.52
C ALA A 345 -24.52 16.53 2.76
N PRO A 346 -24.18 17.01 3.98
CA PRO A 346 -23.87 18.42 4.21
C PRO A 346 -22.51 18.88 3.69
N TYR A 347 -21.65 17.96 3.23
CA TYR A 347 -20.24 18.21 2.90
C TYR A 347 -19.86 17.69 1.50
N PRO A 348 -20.49 18.19 0.43
CA PRO A 348 -20.20 17.72 -0.94
C PRO A 348 -18.73 17.91 -1.34
N GLU A 349 -18.07 18.94 -0.80
CA GLU A 349 -16.66 19.24 -1.03
C GLU A 349 -15.74 18.08 -0.60
N ILE A 350 -16.10 17.35 0.46
CA ILE A 350 -15.35 16.18 0.93
C ILE A 350 -15.50 15.02 -0.06
N VAL A 351 -16.71 14.81 -0.59
CA VAL A 351 -16.98 13.81 -1.64
C VAL A 351 -16.17 14.13 -2.89
N ASP A 352 -16.16 15.40 -3.31
CA ASP A 352 -15.38 15.87 -4.47
C ASP A 352 -13.87 15.63 -4.27
N PHE A 353 -13.35 15.89 -3.08
CA PHE A 353 -11.95 15.60 -2.74
C PHE A 353 -11.63 14.10 -2.88
N TYR A 354 -12.45 13.23 -2.30
CA TYR A 354 -12.22 11.79 -2.38
C TYR A 354 -12.37 11.24 -3.79
N GLU A 355 -13.35 11.70 -4.56
CA GLU A 355 -13.54 11.31 -5.96
C GLU A 355 -12.32 11.74 -6.80
N TYR A 356 -11.79 12.95 -6.58
CA TYR A 356 -10.54 13.40 -7.19
C TYR A 356 -9.35 12.51 -6.83
N CYS A 357 -9.11 12.25 -5.54
CA CYS A 357 -7.99 11.42 -5.07
C CYS A 357 -8.08 9.96 -5.54
N SER A 358 -9.29 9.40 -5.63
CA SER A 358 -9.51 8.02 -6.04
C SER A 358 -9.01 7.70 -7.45
N GLY A 359 -8.87 8.71 -8.31
CA GLY A 359 -8.35 8.54 -9.68
C GLY A 359 -6.84 8.32 -9.76
N PHE A 360 -6.08 8.76 -8.74
CA PHE A 360 -4.63 8.66 -8.77
C PHE A 360 -4.01 8.04 -7.53
N GLN A 361 -4.69 7.84 -6.40
CA GLN A 361 -4.14 7.09 -5.26
C GLN A 361 -5.09 5.95 -4.88
N GLU A 362 -4.60 4.71 -5.01
CA GLU A 362 -5.29 3.55 -4.46
C GLU A 362 -5.18 3.49 -2.92
N PRO A 363 -6.22 3.00 -2.22
CA PRO A 363 -6.18 2.88 -0.75
C PRO A 363 -5.12 1.88 -0.25
N TRP A 364 -4.40 2.30 0.79
CA TRP A 364 -3.65 1.41 1.67
C TRP A 364 -4.63 0.82 2.68
N ASP A 365 -5.25 -0.28 2.31
CA ASP A 365 -6.40 -0.88 3.02
C ASP A 365 -5.97 -2.01 3.96
N GLY A 366 -6.86 -2.37 4.87
CA GLY A 366 -6.64 -3.29 5.98
C GLY A 366 -6.95 -2.62 7.32
N PRO A 367 -7.04 -3.39 8.42
CA PRO A 367 -7.24 -2.83 9.75
C PRO A 367 -6.14 -1.84 10.06
N ALA A 368 -6.48 -0.63 10.47
CA ALA A 368 -5.49 0.37 10.84
C ALA A 368 -6.04 1.38 11.84
N LEU A 369 -5.39 1.46 13.01
CA LEU A 369 -5.34 2.67 13.81
C LEU A 369 -3.98 3.32 13.61
N LEU A 370 -4.00 4.48 12.97
CA LEU A 370 -2.84 5.28 12.63
C LEU A 370 -2.76 6.45 13.58
N VAL A 371 -1.66 6.57 14.29
CA VAL A 371 -1.36 7.73 15.15
C VAL A 371 -0.13 8.41 14.60
N TYR A 372 -0.18 9.72 14.40
CA TYR A 372 0.87 10.41 13.67
C TYR A 372 1.25 11.74 14.31
N SER A 373 2.46 12.22 14.02
CA SER A 373 2.88 13.59 14.32
C SER A 373 4.02 14.05 13.41
N ASP A 374 3.94 15.30 12.93
CA ASP A 374 5.07 16.03 12.31
C ASP A 374 5.72 17.03 13.29
N GLY A 375 5.29 17.00 14.56
CA GLY A 375 5.71 17.95 15.58
C GLY A 375 4.94 19.28 15.60
N LYS A 376 4.10 19.56 14.59
CA LYS A 376 3.14 20.68 14.59
C LYS A 376 1.72 20.19 14.84
N GLN A 377 1.35 19.08 14.23
CA GLN A 377 0.08 18.41 14.39
C GLN A 377 0.32 17.01 14.93
N VAL A 378 -0.51 16.57 15.86
CA VAL A 378 -0.58 15.19 16.34
C VAL A 378 -2.00 14.70 16.22
N GLY A 379 -2.21 13.49 15.69
CA GLY A 379 -3.55 13.00 15.45
C GLY A 379 -3.65 11.50 15.32
N ALA A 380 -4.88 11.03 15.15
CA ALA A 380 -5.21 9.64 14.89
C ALA A 380 -6.26 9.51 13.79
N ALA A 381 -6.12 8.49 12.95
CA ALA A 381 -7.05 8.14 11.90
C ALA A 381 -7.33 6.62 11.91
N LEU A 382 -8.57 6.24 11.60
CA LEU A 382 -8.96 4.85 11.39
C LEU A 382 -9.07 4.49 9.91
N ASP A 383 -8.85 3.21 9.61
CA ASP A 383 -9.19 2.62 8.33
C ASP A 383 -10.67 2.79 7.98
N ARG A 384 -10.99 2.63 6.70
CA ARG A 384 -12.32 2.84 6.13
C ARG A 384 -13.44 2.04 6.79
N ASN A 385 -13.12 0.92 7.45
CA ASN A 385 -14.07 0.00 8.09
C ASN A 385 -14.03 0.09 9.63
N GLY A 386 -13.08 0.83 10.19
CA GLY A 386 -12.94 0.99 11.64
C GLY A 386 -12.62 -0.32 12.36
N LEU A 387 -11.74 -1.14 11.77
CA LEU A 387 -11.45 -2.50 12.24
C LEU A 387 -10.55 -2.53 13.49
N ARG A 388 -10.02 -1.37 13.91
CA ARG A 388 -9.26 -1.22 15.15
C ARG A 388 -9.93 -0.25 16.11
N PRO A 389 -9.89 -0.52 17.43
CA PRO A 389 -10.50 0.36 18.41
C PRO A 389 -9.69 1.64 18.58
N ALA A 390 -10.37 2.78 18.65
CA ALA A 390 -9.77 4.06 19.04
C ALA A 390 -10.73 4.81 19.96
N ARG A 391 -10.34 4.97 21.23
CA ARG A 391 -11.07 5.73 22.25
C ARG A 391 -10.34 7.03 22.52
N TYR A 392 -11.09 8.10 22.78
CA TYR A 392 -10.49 9.37 23.15
C TYR A 392 -11.17 10.02 24.35
N CYS A 393 -10.40 10.84 25.07
CA CYS A 393 -10.83 11.65 26.20
C CYS A 393 -10.25 13.06 26.05
N ILE A 394 -11.07 14.07 26.30
CA ILE A 394 -10.67 15.49 26.33
C ILE A 394 -10.99 16.04 27.72
N THR A 395 -10.02 16.72 28.32
CA THR A 395 -10.15 17.31 29.66
C THR A 395 -10.32 18.83 29.61
N LYS A 396 -10.71 19.43 30.75
CA LYS A 396 -10.92 20.88 30.92
C LYS A 396 -9.65 21.71 30.72
N ASP A 397 -8.49 21.13 31.03
CA ASP A 397 -7.17 21.74 30.84
C ASP A 397 -6.59 21.54 29.43
N GLY A 398 -7.39 21.00 28.50
CA GLY A 398 -7.02 20.86 27.09
C GLY A 398 -6.13 19.66 26.80
N LEU A 399 -6.05 18.66 27.70
CA LEU A 399 -5.38 17.40 27.41
C LEU A 399 -6.27 16.54 26.52
N VAL A 400 -5.72 16.09 25.40
CA VAL A 400 -6.36 15.15 24.48
C VAL A 400 -5.60 13.84 24.53
N ILE A 401 -6.33 12.77 24.83
CA ILE A 401 -5.78 11.41 24.91
C ILE A 401 -6.53 10.55 23.93
N VAL A 402 -5.81 9.85 23.05
CA VAL A 402 -6.36 8.85 22.15
C VAL A 402 -5.59 7.56 22.32
N ALA A 403 -6.28 6.43 22.46
CA ALA A 403 -5.64 5.14 22.63
C ALA A 403 -6.49 4.00 22.10
N SER A 404 -5.86 2.85 21.91
CA SER A 404 -6.53 1.61 21.53
C SER A 404 -7.55 1.14 22.59
N GLU A 405 -7.38 1.54 23.85
CA GLU A 405 -8.28 1.25 24.97
C GLU A 405 -8.59 2.52 25.78
N ALA A 406 -9.76 2.56 26.42
CA ALA A 406 -10.05 3.58 27.43
C ALA A 406 -9.41 3.19 28.77
N GLY A 407 -9.13 4.17 29.64
CA GLY A 407 -8.57 3.93 30.97
C GLY A 407 -7.05 3.74 31.02
N VAL A 408 -6.32 4.03 29.93
CA VAL A 408 -4.85 3.97 29.88
C VAL A 408 -4.17 5.09 30.66
N VAL A 409 -4.87 6.19 30.94
CA VAL A 409 -4.37 7.30 31.74
C VAL A 409 -5.41 7.57 32.82
N ASP A 410 -4.95 7.58 34.07
CA ASP A 410 -5.77 7.95 35.22
C ASP A 410 -6.01 9.47 35.23
N LEU A 411 -7.28 9.86 35.12
CA LEU A 411 -7.75 11.23 35.07
C LEU A 411 -8.93 11.39 36.04
N PRO A 412 -9.00 12.48 36.83
CA PRO A 412 -10.18 12.77 37.63
C PRO A 412 -11.41 12.91 36.74
N GLU A 413 -12.48 12.17 37.02
CA GLU A 413 -13.72 12.22 36.22
C GLU A 413 -14.29 13.64 36.14
N ALA A 414 -14.11 14.43 37.19
CA ALA A 414 -14.54 15.83 37.25
C ALA A 414 -13.84 16.73 36.21
N ASP A 415 -12.68 16.34 35.69
CA ASP A 415 -11.90 17.11 34.72
C ASP A 415 -12.22 16.72 33.27
N ILE A 416 -13.01 15.68 33.05
CA ILE A 416 -13.35 15.17 31.72
C ILE A 416 -14.48 16.01 31.10
N VAL A 417 -14.24 16.53 29.90
CA VAL A 417 -15.21 17.30 29.09
C VAL A 417 -15.92 16.40 28.10
N GLU A 418 -15.17 15.51 27.44
CA GLU A 418 -15.69 14.66 26.38
C GLU A 418 -15.00 13.30 26.40
N GLN A 419 -15.78 12.23 26.27
CA GLN A 419 -15.30 10.89 25.96
C GLN A 419 -15.97 10.42 24.68
N GLY A 420 -15.18 9.87 23.77
CA GLY A 420 -15.69 9.39 22.50
C GLY A 420 -14.87 8.25 21.91
N ARG A 421 -15.22 7.91 20.67
CA ARG A 421 -14.51 6.94 19.86
C ARG A 421 -14.43 7.42 18.42
N LEU A 422 -13.42 6.96 17.68
CA LEU A 422 -13.41 7.09 16.23
C LEU A 422 -14.21 5.92 15.63
N GLY A 423 -15.09 6.25 14.68
CA GLY A 423 -15.75 5.29 13.81
C GLY A 423 -14.98 5.03 12.51
N PRO A 424 -15.54 4.22 11.60
CA PRO A 424 -14.94 3.92 10.30
C PRO A 424 -14.53 5.19 9.54
N GLY A 425 -13.27 5.24 9.09
CA GLY A 425 -12.68 6.36 8.36
C GLY A 425 -12.55 7.68 9.12
N GLN A 426 -12.87 7.72 10.42
CA GLN A 426 -12.85 8.96 11.21
C GLN A 426 -11.43 9.34 11.67
N THR A 427 -11.24 10.64 11.87
CA THR A 427 -9.97 11.22 12.32
C THR A 427 -10.18 12.26 13.44
N ILE A 428 -9.17 12.43 14.28
CA ILE A 428 -9.07 13.50 15.28
C ILE A 428 -7.62 13.99 15.32
N ALA A 429 -7.41 15.29 15.45
CA ALA A 429 -6.08 15.87 15.54
C ALA A 429 -6.05 17.05 16.52
N VAL A 430 -4.87 17.30 17.07
CA VAL A 430 -4.52 18.52 17.79
C VAL A 430 -3.49 19.25 16.97
N ASP A 431 -3.82 20.46 16.55
CA ASP A 431 -2.87 21.38 15.91
C ASP A 431 -2.23 22.23 17.00
N LEU A 432 -0.95 21.97 17.27
CA LEU A 432 -0.18 22.64 18.33
C LEU A 432 0.18 24.09 17.94
N GLY A 433 0.16 24.42 16.65
CA GLY A 433 0.42 25.76 16.14
C GLY A 433 -0.78 26.68 16.31
N THR A 434 -1.96 26.21 15.91
CA THR A 434 -3.22 26.95 16.07
C THR A 434 -3.89 26.75 17.43
N GLN A 435 -3.42 25.77 18.22
CA GLN A 435 -3.97 25.38 19.53
C GLN A 435 -5.43 24.92 19.43
N GLU A 436 -5.76 24.21 18.36
CA GLU A 436 -7.10 23.72 18.07
C GLU A 436 -7.20 22.20 18.20
N ILE A 437 -8.30 21.72 18.78
CA ILE A 437 -8.72 20.33 18.69
C ILE A 437 -9.64 20.20 17.48
N LEU A 438 -9.18 19.48 16.46
CA LEU A 438 -9.87 19.29 15.20
C LEU A 438 -10.55 17.93 15.18
N LYS A 439 -11.87 17.92 14.98
CA LYS A 439 -12.68 16.71 14.82
C LYS A 439 -12.79 16.32 13.34
N ASN A 440 -13.29 15.10 13.09
CA ASN A 440 -13.39 14.46 11.78
C ASN A 440 -13.77 15.40 10.62
N TRP A 441 -14.96 16.03 10.69
CA TRP A 441 -15.46 16.86 9.59
C TRP A 441 -14.70 18.18 9.46
N GLN A 442 -14.19 18.75 10.55
CA GLN A 442 -13.40 19.98 10.50
C GLN A 442 -12.08 19.75 9.75
N ILE A 443 -11.41 18.62 10.03
CA ILE A 443 -10.18 18.22 9.34
C ILE A 443 -10.44 18.05 7.84
N LYS A 444 -11.41 17.19 7.50
CA LYS A 444 -11.72 16.84 6.11
C LYS A 444 -12.22 18.05 5.31
N LEU A 445 -13.02 18.92 5.92
CA LEU A 445 -13.51 20.12 5.25
C LEU A 445 -12.39 21.15 5.01
N ARG A 446 -11.45 21.31 5.95
CA ARG A 446 -10.26 22.16 5.72
C ARG A 446 -9.43 21.66 4.54
N ILE A 447 -9.24 20.35 4.43
CA ILE A 447 -8.51 19.71 3.32
C ILE A 447 -9.27 19.88 2.00
N ALA A 448 -10.57 19.55 1.99
CA ALA A 448 -11.42 19.63 0.80
C ALA A 448 -11.55 21.06 0.26
N ARG A 449 -11.44 22.08 1.12
CA ARG A 449 -11.52 23.50 0.75
C ARG A 449 -10.23 24.11 0.21
N GLN A 450 -9.12 23.39 0.23
CA GLN A 450 -7.86 23.92 -0.29
C GLN A 450 -7.94 24.20 -1.80
N HIS A 451 -8.74 23.40 -2.53
CA HIS A 451 -8.86 23.49 -3.98
C HIS A 451 -10.29 23.21 -4.46
N PRO A 452 -10.71 23.72 -5.64
CA PRO A 452 -12.06 23.53 -6.15
C PRO A 452 -12.22 22.17 -6.86
N TYR A 453 -12.01 21.06 -6.13
CA TYR A 453 -12.01 19.70 -6.68
C TYR A 453 -13.25 19.36 -7.50
N GLY A 454 -14.45 19.73 -7.03
CA GLY A 454 -15.70 19.49 -7.76
C GLY A 454 -15.79 20.22 -9.10
N THR A 455 -15.13 21.38 -9.21
CA THR A 455 -15.04 22.11 -10.49
C THR A 455 -14.13 21.37 -11.47
N TRP A 456 -12.97 20.92 -11.01
CA TRP A 456 -12.02 20.14 -11.84
C TRP A 456 -12.62 18.82 -12.31
N LEU A 457 -13.35 18.12 -11.43
CA LEU A 457 -14.06 16.89 -11.79
C LEU A 457 -15.09 17.16 -12.90
N LYS A 458 -15.94 18.18 -12.75
CA LYS A 458 -16.94 18.54 -13.78
C LYS A 458 -16.31 18.95 -15.11
N GLN A 459 -15.13 19.55 -15.10
CA GLN A 459 -14.45 20.03 -16.30
C GLN A 459 -13.67 18.93 -17.04
N HIS A 460 -13.12 17.95 -16.32
CA HIS A 460 -12.14 17.01 -16.88
C HIS A 460 -12.52 15.53 -16.80
N ARG A 461 -13.40 15.12 -15.88
CA ARG A 461 -13.76 13.71 -15.70
C ARG A 461 -14.78 13.30 -16.74
N GLU A 462 -14.47 12.26 -17.51
CA GLU A 462 -15.44 11.59 -18.36
C GLU A 462 -15.96 10.34 -17.65
N THR A 463 -17.23 10.00 -17.85
CA THR A 463 -17.82 8.74 -17.35
C THR A 463 -18.31 7.95 -18.56
N LEU A 464 -17.84 6.71 -18.68
CA LEU A 464 -18.28 5.81 -19.73
C LEU A 464 -19.78 5.54 -19.55
N GLN A 465 -20.56 5.91 -20.55
CA GLN A 465 -22.00 5.68 -20.52
C GLN A 465 -22.30 4.22 -20.82
N PRO A 466 -23.19 3.55 -20.06
CA PRO A 466 -23.62 2.19 -20.37
C PRO A 466 -24.12 2.10 -21.81
N GLN A 467 -23.65 1.09 -22.54
CA GLN A 467 -24.09 0.81 -23.91
C GLN A 467 -25.02 -0.41 -23.91
N PRO A 468 -25.99 -0.47 -24.84
CA PRO A 468 -26.86 -1.63 -24.94
C PRO A 468 -26.05 -2.89 -25.27
N PHE A 469 -26.39 -4.01 -24.64
CA PHE A 469 -25.87 -5.32 -25.01
C PHE A 469 -26.39 -5.73 -26.38
N ALA A 470 -25.59 -6.49 -27.12
CA ALA A 470 -26.04 -7.06 -28.39
C ALA A 470 -27.16 -8.08 -28.14
N GLU A 471 -28.27 -8.00 -28.88
CA GLU A 471 -29.41 -8.90 -28.72
C GLU A 471 -29.30 -10.15 -29.60
N THR A 472 -28.52 -10.09 -30.68
CA THR A 472 -28.41 -11.15 -31.69
C THR A 472 -27.09 -11.89 -31.61
N ALA A 473 -27.11 -13.21 -31.82
CA ALA A 473 -25.91 -14.00 -31.98
C ALA A 473 -25.08 -13.48 -33.17
N THR A 474 -23.82 -13.11 -32.90
CA THR A 474 -22.89 -12.54 -33.88
C THR A 474 -22.07 -13.60 -34.62
N LEU A 475 -22.01 -14.82 -34.09
CA LEU A 475 -21.31 -15.97 -34.67
C LEU A 475 -22.33 -17.08 -34.94
N ASP A 476 -22.16 -17.82 -36.03
CA ASP A 476 -22.92 -19.06 -36.23
C ASP A 476 -22.47 -20.13 -35.22
N GLY A 477 -23.32 -21.13 -34.98
CA GLY A 477 -23.09 -22.13 -33.95
C GLY A 477 -21.83 -22.98 -34.14
N GLN A 478 -21.39 -23.21 -35.39
CA GLN A 478 -20.17 -23.99 -35.65
C GLN A 478 -18.93 -23.18 -35.34
N THR A 479 -18.88 -21.91 -35.76
CA THR A 479 -17.78 -21.01 -35.44
C THR A 479 -17.70 -20.69 -33.95
N LEU A 480 -18.85 -20.50 -33.28
CA LEU A 480 -18.89 -20.32 -31.82
C LEU A 480 -18.28 -21.52 -31.09
N LEU A 481 -18.69 -22.73 -31.45
CA LEU A 481 -18.17 -23.97 -30.84
C LEU A 481 -16.67 -24.16 -31.12
N ALA A 482 -16.22 -23.88 -32.34
CA ALA A 482 -14.80 -23.98 -32.69
C ALA A 482 -13.94 -23.03 -31.84
N ASN A 483 -14.40 -21.79 -31.66
CA ASN A 483 -13.72 -20.80 -30.81
C ASN A 483 -13.76 -21.21 -29.33
N GLN A 484 -14.90 -21.68 -28.83
CA GLN A 484 -15.02 -22.20 -27.46
C GLN A 484 -13.99 -23.30 -27.20
N ILE A 485 -13.89 -24.29 -28.08
CA ILE A 485 -12.91 -25.38 -27.96
C ILE A 485 -11.47 -24.84 -27.97
N ALA A 486 -11.14 -23.92 -28.89
CA ALA A 486 -9.79 -23.40 -29.01
C ALA A 486 -9.33 -22.57 -27.79
N PHE A 487 -10.26 -21.86 -27.17
CA PHE A 487 -10.02 -21.10 -25.94
C PHE A 487 -10.23 -21.92 -24.65
N GLY A 488 -10.49 -23.22 -24.77
CA GLY A 488 -10.51 -24.15 -23.64
C GLY A 488 -11.81 -24.17 -22.85
N TYR A 489 -12.92 -23.71 -23.42
CA TYR A 489 -14.25 -23.91 -22.84
C TYR A 489 -14.61 -25.39 -22.86
N THR A 490 -15.13 -25.89 -21.75
CA THR A 490 -15.72 -27.22 -21.65
C THR A 490 -17.24 -27.16 -21.64
N ALA A 491 -17.89 -28.31 -21.80
CA ALA A 491 -19.35 -28.40 -21.63
C ALA A 491 -19.78 -28.00 -20.21
N GLU A 492 -18.99 -28.36 -19.19
CA GLU A 492 -19.26 -28.01 -17.79
C GLU A 492 -19.12 -26.49 -17.55
N ASP A 493 -18.15 -25.82 -18.19
CA ASP A 493 -18.03 -24.36 -18.12
C ASP A 493 -19.30 -23.66 -18.64
N LEU A 494 -19.86 -24.16 -19.75
CA LEU A 494 -21.09 -23.62 -20.31
C LEU A 494 -22.29 -23.93 -19.43
N ASP A 495 -22.58 -25.22 -19.22
CA ASP A 495 -23.82 -25.68 -18.59
C ASP A 495 -23.89 -25.37 -17.09
N MET A 496 -22.77 -25.48 -16.37
CA MET A 496 -22.76 -25.36 -14.91
C MET A 496 -22.31 -23.98 -14.42
N THR A 497 -21.58 -23.21 -15.24
CA THR A 497 -21.06 -21.89 -14.82
C THR A 497 -21.72 -20.75 -15.57
N ILE A 498 -21.57 -20.68 -16.89
CA ILE A 498 -22.04 -19.54 -17.69
C ILE A 498 -23.57 -19.46 -17.71
N VAL A 499 -24.25 -20.59 -17.95
CA VAL A 499 -25.72 -20.65 -18.02
C VAL A 499 -26.35 -20.34 -16.66
N GLU A 500 -25.76 -20.81 -15.56
CA GLU A 500 -26.25 -20.49 -14.22
C GLU A 500 -26.11 -18.99 -13.94
N MET A 501 -24.94 -18.39 -14.21
CA MET A 501 -24.74 -16.94 -14.07
C MET A 501 -25.71 -16.13 -14.91
N ALA A 502 -25.93 -16.53 -16.16
CA ALA A 502 -26.83 -15.83 -17.08
C ALA A 502 -28.31 -15.95 -16.67
N SER A 503 -28.72 -17.10 -16.14
CA SER A 503 -30.13 -17.35 -15.81
C SER A 503 -30.54 -16.86 -14.43
N SER A 504 -29.65 -16.93 -13.43
CA SER A 504 -29.95 -16.59 -12.03
C SER A 504 -29.28 -15.30 -11.54
N GLY A 505 -28.34 -14.74 -12.31
CA GLY A 505 -27.58 -13.54 -11.94
C GLY A 505 -26.61 -13.78 -10.79
N LYS A 506 -26.23 -15.04 -10.54
CA LYS A 506 -25.36 -15.47 -9.43
C LYS A 506 -24.38 -16.53 -9.91
N GLU A 507 -23.21 -16.58 -9.30
CA GLU A 507 -22.29 -17.70 -9.53
C GLU A 507 -22.88 -19.03 -9.01
N PRO A 508 -22.54 -20.18 -9.62
CA PRO A 508 -23.08 -21.47 -9.22
C PRO A 508 -22.67 -21.84 -7.80
N THR A 509 -23.59 -22.48 -7.06
CA THR A 509 -23.29 -23.10 -5.78
C THR A 509 -23.00 -24.59 -5.97
N PHE A 510 -21.91 -25.09 -5.38
CA PHE A 510 -21.53 -26.50 -5.41
C PHE A 510 -21.21 -27.05 -4.01
N CYS A 511 -21.02 -28.37 -3.90
CA CYS A 511 -20.71 -29.05 -2.64
C CYS A 511 -19.62 -30.11 -2.84
N MET A 512 -19.10 -30.66 -1.73
CA MET A 512 -17.91 -31.54 -1.68
C MET A 512 -16.58 -30.78 -1.91
N GLY A 513 -15.46 -31.48 -1.71
CA GLY A 513 -14.11 -30.93 -1.93
C GLY A 513 -13.67 -31.05 -3.39
N ASP A 514 -12.61 -30.30 -3.73
CA ASP A 514 -11.95 -30.37 -5.04
C ASP A 514 -11.14 -31.68 -5.15
N ASP A 515 -11.72 -32.71 -5.77
CA ASP A 515 -11.17 -34.08 -5.88
C ASP A 515 -10.45 -34.33 -7.22
N ILE A 516 -10.05 -33.27 -7.92
CA ILE A 516 -9.24 -33.37 -9.15
C ILE A 516 -7.75 -33.14 -8.85
N PRO A 517 -6.82 -33.65 -9.70
CA PRO A 517 -5.41 -33.33 -9.57
C PRO A 517 -5.15 -31.82 -9.67
N LEU A 518 -4.14 -31.33 -8.94
CA LEU A 518 -3.63 -29.97 -9.15
C LEU A 518 -3.33 -29.74 -10.63
N ALA A 519 -3.52 -28.51 -11.12
CA ALA A 519 -3.41 -28.20 -12.56
C ALA A 519 -2.07 -28.67 -13.19
N VAL A 520 -0.97 -28.58 -12.44
CA VAL A 520 0.37 -29.03 -12.88
C VAL A 520 0.51 -30.56 -12.99
N LEU A 521 -0.36 -31.32 -12.31
CA LEU A 521 -0.38 -32.79 -12.30
C LEU A 521 -1.51 -33.36 -13.17
N SER A 522 -2.32 -32.51 -13.80
CA SER A 522 -3.45 -32.96 -14.60
C SER A 522 -3.00 -33.52 -15.95
N ASP A 523 -3.55 -34.65 -16.35
CA ASP A 523 -3.38 -35.20 -17.70
C ASP A 523 -4.24 -34.47 -18.75
N LYS A 524 -5.14 -33.58 -18.31
CA LYS A 524 -6.00 -32.75 -19.17
C LYS A 524 -5.39 -31.35 -19.35
N PRO A 525 -5.59 -30.68 -20.50
CA PRO A 525 -5.15 -29.31 -20.68
C PRO A 525 -5.84 -28.39 -19.67
N GLN A 526 -5.06 -27.56 -18.97
CA GLN A 526 -5.53 -26.63 -17.95
C GLN A 526 -5.30 -25.19 -18.38
N LEU A 527 -6.22 -24.30 -17.99
CA LEU A 527 -6.04 -22.86 -18.19
C LEU A 527 -5.00 -22.31 -17.23
N LEU A 528 -4.33 -21.23 -17.63
CA LEU A 528 -3.31 -20.58 -16.78
C LEU A 528 -3.89 -20.10 -15.43
N TYR A 529 -5.16 -19.72 -15.41
CA TYR A 529 -5.90 -19.34 -14.20
C TYR A 529 -5.83 -20.41 -13.10
N ASN A 530 -5.88 -21.70 -13.46
CA ASN A 530 -5.95 -22.81 -12.50
C ASN A 530 -4.66 -23.00 -11.69
N TYR A 531 -3.55 -22.42 -12.16
CA TYR A 531 -2.27 -22.42 -11.45
C TYR A 531 -2.18 -21.32 -10.38
N LEU A 532 -3.08 -20.33 -10.42
CA LEU A 532 -3.17 -19.28 -9.43
C LEU A 532 -4.25 -19.63 -8.42
N LYS A 533 -3.94 -19.46 -7.14
CA LYS A 533 -4.90 -19.67 -6.05
C LYS A 533 -5.14 -18.34 -5.35
N GLN A 534 -6.41 -18.04 -5.10
CA GLN A 534 -6.79 -16.81 -4.41
C GLN A 534 -6.24 -16.87 -2.99
N ARG A 535 -5.55 -15.81 -2.58
CA ARG A 535 -5.17 -15.63 -1.18
C ARG A 535 -6.40 -15.19 -0.40
N PHE A 536 -6.53 -15.66 0.83
CA PHE A 536 -7.55 -15.19 1.76
C PHE A 536 -6.90 -14.79 3.08
N ALA A 537 -7.60 -13.95 3.84
CA ALA A 537 -7.14 -13.48 5.12
C ALA A 537 -7.60 -14.43 6.23
N GLN A 538 -6.68 -14.74 7.15
CA GLN A 538 -6.95 -15.52 8.34
C GLN A 538 -6.18 -14.90 9.51
N VAL A 539 -6.91 -14.58 10.59
CA VAL A 539 -6.43 -14.01 11.86
C VAL A 539 -5.72 -12.65 11.81
N THR A 540 -4.70 -12.45 10.96
CA THR A 540 -3.95 -11.19 10.84
C THR A 540 -4.84 -10.01 10.49
N ASN A 541 -5.81 -10.25 9.61
CA ASN A 541 -6.86 -9.30 9.27
C ASN A 541 -8.16 -10.05 8.95
N PRO A 542 -9.33 -9.46 9.21
CA PRO A 542 -10.61 -10.10 8.93
C PRO A 542 -10.96 -9.99 7.43
N PRO A 543 -11.69 -10.96 6.85
CA PRO A 543 -12.43 -10.74 5.61
C PRO A 543 -13.61 -9.79 5.86
N ILE A 544 -14.13 -9.20 4.77
CA ILE A 544 -15.31 -8.31 4.78
C ILE A 544 -16.51 -9.10 4.25
N ASP A 545 -17.72 -8.83 4.76
CA ASP A 545 -18.95 -9.44 4.25
C ASP A 545 -19.41 -8.70 2.97
N PRO A 546 -19.31 -9.32 1.78
CA PRO A 546 -19.58 -8.60 0.56
C PRO A 546 -21.06 -8.26 0.33
N LEU A 547 -21.97 -8.90 1.07
CA LEU A 547 -23.41 -8.71 0.96
C LEU A 547 -23.92 -7.69 1.98
N ARG A 548 -23.51 -7.82 3.24
CA ARG A 548 -23.97 -6.95 4.34
C ARG A 548 -23.20 -5.64 4.43
N GLU A 549 -21.92 -5.66 4.05
CA GLU A 549 -21.02 -4.51 4.08
C GLU A 549 -20.71 -4.01 2.66
N GLY A 550 -21.58 -4.31 1.68
CA GLY A 550 -21.43 -3.89 0.28
C GLY A 550 -21.23 -2.39 0.08
N MET A 551 -21.74 -1.55 0.99
CA MET A 551 -21.60 -0.10 0.94
C MET A 551 -20.16 0.40 1.11
N VAL A 552 -19.31 -0.37 1.78
CA VAL A 552 -17.88 -0.06 1.94
C VAL A 552 -17.02 -0.70 0.85
N MET A 553 -17.60 -1.16 -0.26
CA MET A 553 -16.86 -1.69 -1.39
C MET A 553 -17.20 -0.95 -2.67
N SER A 554 -16.31 -1.00 -3.65
CA SER A 554 -16.52 -0.39 -4.96
C SER A 554 -15.69 -1.14 -5.99
N VAL A 555 -16.32 -1.46 -7.12
CA VAL A 555 -15.65 -2.02 -8.30
C VAL A 555 -15.42 -0.97 -9.40
N ALA A 556 -15.79 0.28 -9.14
CA ALA A 556 -15.51 1.37 -10.07
C ALA A 556 -14.00 1.51 -10.34
N MET A 557 -13.65 1.73 -11.60
CA MET A 557 -12.28 1.88 -12.07
C MET A 557 -12.13 3.20 -12.82
N THR A 558 -10.89 3.61 -13.05
CA THR A 558 -10.56 4.80 -13.83
C THR A 558 -9.49 4.47 -14.86
N LEU A 559 -9.75 4.79 -16.12
CA LEU A 559 -8.80 4.65 -17.23
C LEU A 559 -8.14 5.99 -17.58
N GLY A 560 -6.94 5.89 -18.13
CA GLY A 560 -6.11 7.00 -18.57
C GLY A 560 -4.73 6.97 -17.93
N GLY A 561 -4.01 8.08 -18.08
CA GLY A 561 -2.73 8.28 -17.40
C GLY A 561 -2.94 8.79 -15.98
N ARG A 562 -2.38 8.10 -14.99
CA ARG A 562 -2.33 8.54 -13.60
C ARG A 562 -1.30 9.65 -13.45
N CYS A 563 -1.70 10.73 -12.81
CA CYS A 563 -0.86 11.91 -12.65
C CYS A 563 0.10 11.80 -11.46
N ASN A 564 0.96 12.81 -11.35
CA ASN A 564 1.94 12.94 -10.28
C ASN A 564 1.26 13.03 -8.90
N LEU A 565 1.66 12.14 -8.00
CA LEU A 565 1.12 12.02 -6.63
C LEU A 565 1.44 13.25 -5.76
N LEU A 566 2.59 13.89 -5.98
CA LEU A 566 3.09 14.96 -5.11
C LEU A 566 2.42 16.31 -5.40
N ALA A 567 1.95 16.53 -6.62
CA ALA A 567 1.37 17.81 -7.04
C ALA A 567 -0.15 17.71 -7.21
N THR A 568 -0.86 18.72 -6.71
CA THR A 568 -2.30 18.88 -6.92
C THR A 568 -2.53 19.78 -8.13
N ALA A 569 -3.25 19.27 -9.14
CA ALA A 569 -3.49 20.00 -10.38
C ALA A 569 -4.85 19.61 -11.02
N PRO A 570 -5.52 20.52 -11.75
CA PRO A 570 -6.78 20.23 -12.44
C PRO A 570 -6.69 19.01 -13.39
N GLU A 571 -5.54 18.85 -14.05
CA GLU A 571 -5.28 17.79 -15.03
C GLU A 571 -5.38 16.39 -14.40
N ASN A 572 -5.15 16.26 -13.10
CA ASN A 572 -5.28 15.00 -12.38
C ASN A 572 -6.72 14.46 -12.37
N ALA A 573 -7.71 15.32 -12.64
CA ALA A 573 -9.10 14.92 -12.78
C ALA A 573 -9.41 14.30 -14.17
N LYS A 574 -8.51 14.40 -15.16
CA LYS A 574 -8.70 13.94 -16.53
C LYS A 574 -8.51 12.43 -16.66
N LEU A 575 -9.55 11.69 -16.29
CA LEU A 575 -9.63 10.24 -16.38
C LEU A 575 -11.01 9.82 -16.91
N LEU A 576 -11.12 8.61 -17.42
CA LEU A 576 -12.38 7.98 -17.81
C LEU A 576 -12.84 7.05 -16.68
N LYS A 577 -13.93 7.39 -16.00
CA LYS A 577 -14.54 6.55 -14.97
C LYS A 577 -15.41 5.47 -15.61
N ILE A 578 -15.29 4.25 -15.09
CA ILE A 578 -16.21 3.13 -15.36
C ILE A 578 -16.75 2.61 -14.03
N ASP A 579 -18.00 2.18 -13.99
CA ASP A 579 -18.63 1.71 -12.76
C ASP A 579 -18.30 0.24 -12.43
N SER A 580 -17.86 -0.53 -13.43
CA SER A 580 -17.47 -1.93 -13.33
C SER A 580 -16.23 -2.20 -14.20
N PRO A 581 -15.33 -3.12 -13.82
CA PRO A 581 -14.26 -3.58 -14.69
C PRO A 581 -14.77 -4.49 -15.82
N VAL A 582 -16.02 -4.95 -15.79
CA VAL A 582 -16.61 -5.76 -16.86
C VAL A 582 -17.23 -4.84 -17.89
N LEU A 583 -16.75 -4.91 -19.13
CA LEU A 583 -17.26 -4.14 -20.26
C LEU A 583 -18.00 -5.05 -21.23
N ASN A 584 -19.13 -4.60 -21.75
CA ASN A 584 -19.73 -5.21 -22.94
C ASN A 584 -19.07 -4.71 -24.24
N GLU A 585 -19.43 -5.33 -25.37
CA GLU A 585 -18.81 -5.01 -26.66
C GLU A 585 -19.13 -3.59 -27.15
N GLY A 586 -20.33 -3.09 -26.81
CA GLY A 586 -20.74 -1.72 -27.11
C GLY A 586 -19.92 -0.70 -26.33
N GLU A 587 -19.72 -0.94 -25.03
CA GLU A 587 -18.91 -0.13 -24.13
C GLU A 587 -17.44 -0.10 -24.56
N LEU A 588 -16.87 -1.25 -24.94
CA LEU A 588 -15.51 -1.31 -25.48
C LEU A 588 -15.39 -0.50 -26.79
N THR A 589 -16.38 -0.60 -27.67
CA THR A 589 -16.41 0.14 -28.94
C THR A 589 -16.54 1.64 -28.71
N PHE A 590 -17.38 2.06 -27.76
CA PHE A 590 -17.54 3.44 -27.35
C PHE A 590 -16.24 3.97 -26.75
N LEU A 591 -15.62 3.20 -25.84
CA LEU A 591 -14.33 3.53 -25.24
C LEU A 591 -13.27 3.81 -26.31
N LYS A 592 -13.19 2.92 -27.32
CA LYS A 592 -12.21 3.01 -28.41
C LYS A 592 -12.41 4.23 -29.31
N ASN A 593 -13.65 4.56 -29.65
CA ASN A 593 -13.95 5.45 -30.77
C ASN A 593 -14.53 6.82 -30.35
N GLN A 594 -15.13 6.93 -29.17
CA GLN A 594 -15.93 8.10 -28.79
C GLN A 594 -15.42 8.84 -27.54
N THR A 595 -14.43 8.29 -26.82
CA THR A 595 -13.86 8.95 -25.64
C THR A 595 -12.68 9.84 -26.00
N SER A 596 -12.34 10.80 -25.13
CA SER A 596 -11.16 11.66 -25.36
C SER A 596 -9.81 10.97 -25.06
N PHE A 597 -9.83 9.67 -24.77
CA PHE A 597 -8.67 8.88 -24.38
C PHE A 597 -8.18 8.04 -25.56
N PRO A 598 -7.04 8.40 -26.21
CA PRO A 598 -6.52 7.65 -27.34
C PRO A 598 -6.28 6.19 -26.97
N ALA A 599 -7.08 5.30 -27.56
CA ALA A 599 -6.99 3.87 -27.38
C ALA A 599 -6.16 3.25 -28.52
N ARG A 600 -5.23 2.36 -28.17
CA ARG A 600 -4.49 1.55 -29.14
C ARG A 600 -4.76 0.08 -28.89
N GLU A 601 -5.16 -0.60 -29.94
CA GLU A 601 -5.42 -2.03 -29.92
C GLU A 601 -4.16 -2.80 -30.33
N LEU A 602 -3.81 -3.82 -29.55
CA LEU A 602 -2.63 -4.66 -29.72
C LEU A 602 -3.09 -6.10 -29.79
N SER A 603 -2.71 -6.79 -30.87
CA SER A 603 -3.01 -8.20 -31.05
C SER A 603 -2.24 -9.04 -30.03
N THR A 604 -2.93 -9.98 -29.40
CA THR A 604 -2.32 -11.07 -28.62
C THR A 604 -2.21 -12.37 -29.43
N LEU A 605 -2.52 -12.33 -30.73
CA LEU A 605 -2.38 -13.45 -31.64
C LEU A 605 -0.96 -13.54 -32.20
N TYR A 606 -0.49 -14.75 -32.48
CA TYR A 606 0.80 -14.99 -33.11
C TYR A 606 0.79 -16.27 -33.96
N ASN A 607 1.74 -16.39 -34.88
CA ASN A 607 1.78 -17.47 -35.85
C ASN A 607 2.28 -18.80 -35.23
N ILE A 608 1.53 -19.88 -35.46
CA ILE A 608 1.84 -21.24 -34.99
C ILE A 608 3.15 -21.75 -35.61
N ALA A 609 3.48 -21.32 -36.83
CA ALA A 609 4.71 -21.71 -37.53
C ALA A 609 6.00 -21.38 -36.77
N GLY A 610 5.95 -20.47 -35.78
CA GLY A 610 7.07 -20.16 -34.89
C GLY A 610 7.47 -21.29 -33.92
N GLY A 611 6.68 -22.37 -33.83
CA GLY A 611 6.98 -23.52 -32.98
C GLY A 611 7.04 -23.19 -31.47
N PRO A 612 7.69 -24.02 -30.64
CA PRO A 612 7.72 -23.86 -29.18
C PRO A 612 8.29 -22.51 -28.70
N SER A 613 9.22 -21.93 -29.45
CA SER A 613 9.83 -20.63 -29.12
C SER A 613 8.95 -19.44 -29.52
N GLY A 614 7.89 -19.66 -30.31
CA GLY A 614 7.01 -18.62 -30.85
C GLY A 614 6.33 -17.79 -29.75
N LEU A 615 5.90 -18.43 -28.66
CA LEU A 615 5.24 -17.75 -27.54
C LEU A 615 6.14 -16.70 -26.88
N LYS A 616 7.40 -17.06 -26.61
CA LYS A 616 8.36 -16.15 -25.99
C LYS A 616 8.57 -14.90 -26.85
N GLY A 617 8.82 -15.10 -28.14
CA GLY A 617 8.99 -13.99 -29.08
C GLY A 617 7.74 -13.13 -29.20
N ALA A 618 6.56 -13.73 -29.22
CA ALA A 618 5.29 -13.01 -29.28
C ALA A 618 5.06 -12.14 -28.03
N VAL A 619 5.37 -12.65 -26.83
CA VAL A 619 5.28 -11.88 -25.58
C VAL A 619 6.27 -10.71 -25.58
N GLU A 620 7.51 -10.93 -26.00
CA GLU A 620 8.52 -9.86 -26.11
C GLU A 620 8.10 -8.77 -27.11
N GLN A 621 7.54 -9.16 -28.26
CA GLN A 621 7.01 -8.23 -29.27
C GLN A 621 5.81 -7.45 -28.74
N LEU A 622 4.87 -8.12 -28.04
CA LEU A 622 3.72 -7.45 -27.43
C LEU A 622 4.17 -6.39 -26.41
N CYS A 623 5.14 -6.73 -25.55
CA CYS A 623 5.73 -5.79 -24.59
C CYS A 623 6.35 -4.57 -25.27
N GLN A 624 7.12 -4.77 -26.34
CA GLN A 624 7.74 -3.68 -27.11
C GLN A 624 6.69 -2.82 -27.81
N ALA A 625 5.69 -3.44 -28.45
CA ALA A 625 4.61 -2.73 -29.12
C ALA A 625 3.76 -1.92 -28.12
N ALA A 626 3.53 -2.44 -26.92
CA ALA A 626 2.88 -1.73 -25.83
C ALA A 626 3.69 -0.50 -25.40
N ALA A 627 5.00 -0.65 -25.17
CA ALA A 627 5.86 0.47 -24.80
C ALA A 627 5.87 1.57 -25.88
N GLU A 628 5.94 1.18 -27.16
CA GLU A 628 5.93 2.11 -28.28
C GLU A 628 4.58 2.84 -28.43
N ALA A 629 3.47 2.12 -28.26
CA ALA A 629 2.13 2.70 -28.27
C ALA A 629 1.96 3.77 -27.18
N VAL A 630 2.48 3.52 -25.97
CA VAL A 630 2.43 4.50 -24.88
C VAL A 630 3.29 5.72 -25.19
N ARG A 631 4.51 5.53 -25.69
CA ARG A 631 5.39 6.65 -26.12
C ARG A 631 4.77 7.47 -27.23
N SER A 632 3.96 6.84 -28.09
CA SER A 632 3.18 7.50 -29.14
C SER A 632 1.92 8.21 -28.63
N GLY A 633 1.65 8.20 -27.32
CA GLY A 633 0.57 8.93 -26.67
C GLY A 633 -0.70 8.14 -26.37
N ALA A 634 -0.70 6.80 -26.53
CA ALA A 634 -1.85 5.97 -26.18
C ALA A 634 -2.11 6.02 -24.65
N LYS A 635 -3.34 6.35 -24.27
CA LYS A 635 -3.80 6.41 -22.87
C LYS A 635 -4.56 5.16 -22.44
N VAL A 636 -5.00 4.35 -23.40
CA VAL A 636 -5.55 3.02 -23.17
C VAL A 636 -4.93 2.05 -24.16
N LEU A 637 -4.45 0.91 -23.67
CA LEU A 637 -4.04 -0.23 -24.49
C LEU A 637 -5.10 -1.33 -24.37
N ILE A 638 -5.65 -1.75 -25.51
CA ILE A 638 -6.60 -2.86 -25.59
C ILE A 638 -5.82 -4.09 -26.10
N LEU A 639 -5.60 -5.06 -25.22
CA LEU A 639 -4.95 -6.34 -25.56
C LEU A 639 -6.04 -7.28 -26.07
N SER A 640 -6.05 -7.58 -27.37
CA SER A 640 -7.16 -8.31 -28.01
C SER A 640 -6.72 -9.57 -28.74
N ASP A 641 -7.43 -10.68 -28.49
CA ASP A 641 -7.30 -11.94 -29.23
C ASP A 641 -8.26 -12.03 -30.45
N ARG A 642 -8.88 -10.90 -30.86
CA ARG A 642 -9.71 -10.80 -32.08
C ARG A 642 -9.02 -10.14 -33.27
N VAL A 643 -7.90 -9.48 -33.01
CA VAL A 643 -7.24 -8.56 -33.96
C VAL A 643 -6.09 -9.25 -34.67
N SER A 644 -6.00 -9.05 -35.99
CA SER A 644 -4.90 -9.58 -36.78
C SER A 644 -3.56 -8.99 -36.34
N PRO A 645 -2.48 -9.79 -36.24
CA PRO A 645 -1.12 -9.29 -36.02
C PRO A 645 -0.65 -8.29 -37.10
N ALA A 646 -1.19 -8.39 -38.32
CA ALA A 646 -0.89 -7.48 -39.43
C ALA A 646 -1.60 -6.10 -39.31
N GLY A 647 -2.44 -5.91 -38.28
CA GLY A 647 -3.33 -4.75 -38.16
C GLY A 647 -4.51 -4.81 -39.14
N GLY A 648 -5.57 -4.02 -38.87
CA GLY A 648 -6.76 -3.95 -39.72
C GLY A 648 -7.93 -4.82 -39.22
N SER A 649 -8.61 -5.50 -40.15
CA SER A 649 -9.86 -6.25 -39.89
C SER A 649 -9.70 -7.33 -38.79
N PRO A 650 -10.77 -7.62 -38.03
CA PRO A 650 -10.77 -8.72 -37.07
C PRO A 650 -10.54 -10.03 -37.82
N ALA A 651 -9.39 -10.67 -37.58
CA ALA A 651 -9.04 -11.94 -38.22
C ALA A 651 -9.34 -13.15 -37.33
N GLY A 652 -9.67 -12.92 -36.06
CA GLY A 652 -9.95 -13.98 -35.08
C GLY A 652 -8.86 -15.04 -35.01
N LEU A 653 -9.14 -16.10 -34.26
CA LEU A 653 -8.31 -17.30 -34.28
C LEU A 653 -8.55 -18.06 -35.60
N ASN A 654 -7.51 -18.65 -36.17
CA ASN A 654 -7.61 -19.49 -37.36
C ASN A 654 -6.53 -20.59 -37.37
N ALA A 655 -6.46 -21.39 -38.42
CA ALA A 655 -5.54 -22.53 -38.50
C ALA A 655 -4.04 -22.15 -38.47
N GLU A 656 -3.69 -20.88 -38.69
CA GLU A 656 -2.31 -20.39 -38.73
C GLU A 656 -1.93 -19.56 -37.49
N LEU A 657 -2.93 -19.09 -36.73
CA LEU A 657 -2.75 -18.22 -35.58
C LEU A 657 -3.16 -18.91 -34.28
N THR A 658 -2.35 -18.74 -33.26
CA THR A 658 -2.69 -19.05 -31.87
C THR A 658 -2.63 -17.76 -31.02
N TYR A 659 -2.94 -17.84 -29.72
CA TYR A 659 -3.03 -16.68 -28.83
C TYR A 659 -2.06 -16.79 -27.65
N ILE A 660 -1.59 -15.65 -27.18
CA ILE A 660 -0.96 -15.53 -25.86
C ILE A 660 -2.10 -15.59 -24.82
N PRO A 661 -2.07 -16.51 -23.84
CA PRO A 661 -3.09 -16.54 -22.79
C PRO A 661 -3.25 -15.14 -22.16
N PRO A 662 -4.49 -14.63 -22.01
CA PRO A 662 -4.73 -13.24 -21.64
C PRO A 662 -4.10 -12.85 -20.30
N LEU A 663 -4.06 -13.77 -19.33
CA LEU A 663 -3.38 -13.57 -18.04
C LEU A 663 -1.86 -13.38 -18.21
N LEU A 664 -1.23 -14.14 -19.10
CA LEU A 664 0.19 -13.97 -19.42
C LEU A 664 0.44 -12.66 -20.16
N ALA A 665 -0.42 -12.35 -21.15
CA ALA A 665 -0.31 -11.13 -21.95
C ALA A 665 -0.40 -9.87 -21.07
N VAL A 666 -1.42 -9.76 -20.23
CA VAL A 666 -1.60 -8.58 -19.36
C VAL A 666 -0.50 -8.49 -18.31
N GLY A 667 -0.12 -9.59 -17.66
CA GLY A 667 0.94 -9.60 -16.65
C GLY A 667 2.30 -9.22 -17.24
N ALA A 668 2.65 -9.74 -18.42
CA ALA A 668 3.89 -9.41 -19.10
C ALA A 668 3.96 -7.92 -19.47
N VAL A 669 2.92 -7.39 -20.12
CA VAL A 669 2.84 -5.97 -20.50
C VAL A 669 2.84 -5.08 -19.25
N HIS A 670 2.09 -5.45 -18.21
CA HIS A 670 2.03 -4.71 -16.95
C HIS A 670 3.41 -4.52 -16.32
N HIS A 671 4.14 -5.61 -16.09
CA HIS A 671 5.45 -5.56 -15.47
C HIS A 671 6.52 -4.94 -16.38
N HIS A 672 6.43 -5.16 -17.70
CA HIS A 672 7.32 -4.51 -18.66
C HIS A 672 7.16 -2.99 -18.65
N LEU A 673 5.93 -2.48 -18.68
CA LEU A 673 5.66 -1.04 -18.61
C LEU A 673 6.09 -0.43 -17.27
N ILE A 674 6.04 -1.17 -16.16
CA ILE A 674 6.59 -0.71 -14.87
C ILE A 674 8.10 -0.58 -14.97
N GLY A 675 8.80 -1.61 -15.47
CA GLY A 675 10.25 -1.59 -15.64
C GLY A 675 10.73 -0.49 -16.60
N ALA A 676 9.90 -0.13 -17.60
CA ALA A 676 10.17 0.96 -18.53
C ALA A 676 9.74 2.35 -18.04
N GLY A 677 9.11 2.47 -16.85
CA GLY A 677 8.61 3.76 -16.34
C GLY A 677 7.41 4.33 -17.10
N LEU A 678 6.64 3.49 -17.79
CA LEU A 678 5.53 3.88 -18.67
C LEU A 678 4.14 3.50 -18.11
N ARG A 679 4.09 2.66 -17.06
CA ARG A 679 2.82 2.10 -16.55
C ARG A 679 1.82 3.15 -16.07
N MET A 680 2.27 4.28 -15.55
CA MET A 680 1.38 5.37 -15.11
C MET A 680 0.77 6.14 -16.27
N GLN A 681 1.28 6.04 -17.49
CA GLN A 681 0.84 6.87 -18.60
C GLN A 681 -0.36 6.27 -19.37
N THR A 682 -0.72 5.02 -19.09
CA THR A 682 -1.78 4.28 -19.80
C THR A 682 -2.57 3.35 -18.87
N SER A 683 -3.73 2.89 -19.33
CA SER A 683 -4.52 1.82 -18.73
C SER A 683 -4.56 0.59 -19.64
N LEU A 684 -4.66 -0.60 -19.06
CA LEU A 684 -4.73 -1.87 -19.80
C LEU A 684 -6.16 -2.40 -19.78
N VAL A 685 -6.72 -2.66 -20.95
CA VAL A 685 -8.02 -3.32 -21.14
C VAL A 685 -7.77 -4.65 -21.82
N VAL A 686 -8.38 -5.72 -21.32
CA VAL A 686 -8.24 -7.05 -21.91
C VAL A 686 -9.52 -7.38 -22.67
N ASP A 687 -9.39 -7.57 -23.97
CA ASP A 687 -10.48 -8.01 -24.83
C ASP A 687 -10.24 -9.47 -25.22
N THR A 688 -10.92 -10.39 -24.55
CA THR A 688 -10.54 -11.82 -24.63
C THR A 688 -11.70 -12.78 -24.73
N ALA A 689 -11.48 -13.85 -25.48
CA ALA A 689 -12.33 -15.02 -25.48
C ALA A 689 -12.15 -15.88 -24.22
N GLN A 690 -10.96 -15.92 -23.62
CA GLN A 690 -10.64 -16.81 -22.50
C GLN A 690 -10.91 -16.18 -21.13
N CYS A 691 -12.13 -15.67 -20.90
CA CYS A 691 -12.56 -15.14 -19.61
C CYS A 691 -14.08 -15.31 -19.44
N TRP A 692 -14.51 -16.00 -18.39
CA TRP A 692 -15.94 -16.28 -18.14
C TRP A 692 -16.26 -16.44 -16.65
N SER A 693 -15.38 -17.07 -15.87
CA SER A 693 -15.59 -17.24 -14.43
C SER A 693 -15.15 -16.01 -13.62
N THR A 694 -15.71 -15.85 -12.42
CA THR A 694 -15.33 -14.80 -11.45
C THR A 694 -13.83 -14.79 -11.17
N HIS A 695 -13.22 -15.97 -11.07
CA HIS A 695 -11.78 -16.12 -10.85
C HIS A 695 -10.94 -15.58 -12.02
N HIS A 696 -11.40 -15.76 -13.27
CA HIS A 696 -10.68 -15.25 -14.45
C HIS A 696 -10.60 -13.72 -14.42
N PHE A 697 -11.71 -13.04 -14.09
CA PHE A 697 -11.72 -11.58 -13.93
C PHE A 697 -10.79 -11.15 -12.79
N ALA A 698 -10.87 -11.80 -11.63
CA ALA A 698 -10.02 -11.48 -10.48
C ALA A 698 -8.52 -11.58 -10.81
N CYS A 699 -8.11 -12.64 -11.52
CA CYS A 699 -6.73 -12.80 -11.98
C CYS A 699 -6.32 -11.70 -12.97
N LEU A 700 -7.12 -11.42 -14.00
CA LEU A 700 -6.78 -10.38 -14.98
C LEU A 700 -6.61 -9.00 -14.33
N ILE A 701 -7.53 -8.63 -13.43
CA ILE A 701 -7.49 -7.36 -12.71
C ILE A 701 -6.28 -7.33 -11.76
N GLY A 702 -6.07 -8.40 -10.99
CA GLY A 702 -4.97 -8.50 -10.04
C GLY A 702 -3.57 -8.40 -10.67
N TYR A 703 -3.44 -8.79 -11.95
CA TYR A 703 -2.19 -8.72 -12.72
C TYR A 703 -2.09 -7.50 -13.64
N GLY A 704 -3.02 -6.55 -13.53
CA GLY A 704 -2.83 -5.20 -14.08
C GLY A 704 -3.89 -4.70 -15.07
N ALA A 705 -4.90 -5.52 -15.39
CA ALA A 705 -6.05 -5.05 -16.17
C ALA A 705 -6.89 -4.05 -15.36
N VAL A 706 -7.34 -2.98 -16.01
CA VAL A 706 -8.31 -2.03 -15.44
C VAL A 706 -9.73 -2.44 -15.82
N ALA A 707 -9.91 -3.03 -17.00
CA ALA A 707 -11.19 -3.55 -17.46
C ALA A 707 -11.00 -4.77 -18.37
N VAL A 708 -12.05 -5.58 -18.49
CA VAL A 708 -12.10 -6.81 -19.27
C VAL A 708 -13.39 -6.85 -20.08
N CYS A 709 -13.28 -7.10 -21.39
CA CYS A 709 -14.39 -7.40 -22.28
C CYS A 709 -14.39 -8.92 -22.59
N PRO A 710 -15.28 -9.71 -21.96
CA PRO A 710 -15.33 -11.17 -22.09
C PRO A 710 -16.18 -11.57 -23.32
N TYR A 711 -15.79 -11.14 -24.52
CA TYR A 711 -16.70 -11.16 -25.66
C TYR A 711 -17.21 -12.56 -26.05
N LEU A 712 -16.39 -13.61 -25.90
CA LEU A 712 -16.82 -14.96 -26.27
C LEU A 712 -17.78 -15.54 -25.23
N ALA A 713 -17.64 -15.16 -23.96
CA ALA A 713 -18.61 -15.51 -22.93
C ALA A 713 -19.97 -14.85 -23.21
N LEU A 714 -20.00 -13.57 -23.55
CA LEU A 714 -21.22 -12.86 -23.96
C LEU A 714 -21.83 -13.49 -25.23
N ALA A 715 -21.00 -13.84 -26.21
CA ALA A 715 -21.45 -14.56 -27.40
C ALA A 715 -22.02 -15.95 -27.06
N SER A 716 -21.44 -16.64 -26.06
CA SER A 716 -21.91 -17.95 -25.58
C SER A 716 -23.27 -17.82 -24.89
N VAL A 717 -23.49 -16.78 -24.10
CA VAL A 717 -24.80 -16.46 -23.50
C VAL A 717 -25.84 -16.20 -24.58
N ARG A 718 -25.51 -15.40 -25.61
CA ARG A 718 -26.41 -15.17 -26.74
C ARG A 718 -26.73 -16.46 -27.51
N GLY A 719 -25.71 -17.29 -27.74
CA GLY A 719 -25.87 -18.62 -28.35
C GLY A 719 -26.84 -19.49 -27.56
N TRP A 720 -26.61 -19.63 -26.25
CA TRP A 720 -27.48 -20.37 -25.33
C TRP A 720 -28.91 -19.83 -25.32
N TRP A 721 -29.08 -18.51 -25.20
CA TRP A 721 -30.40 -17.88 -25.15
C TRP A 721 -31.16 -18.11 -26.45
N SER A 722 -30.48 -18.01 -27.60
CA SER A 722 -31.10 -18.20 -28.93
C SER A 722 -31.40 -19.66 -29.28
N ASP A 723 -30.88 -20.64 -28.53
CA ASP A 723 -31.11 -22.07 -28.79
C ASP A 723 -32.63 -22.38 -28.67
N PRO A 724 -33.26 -22.99 -29.70
CA PRO A 724 -34.65 -23.42 -29.65
C PRO A 724 -35.01 -24.27 -28.41
N LYS A 725 -34.06 -25.07 -27.90
CA LYS A 725 -34.26 -25.85 -26.67
C LYS A 725 -34.41 -24.94 -25.46
N THR A 726 -33.53 -23.95 -25.30
CA THR A 726 -33.59 -22.99 -24.19
C THR A 726 -34.86 -22.16 -24.27
N GLN A 727 -35.24 -21.70 -25.47
CA GLN A 727 -36.50 -20.99 -25.70
C GLN A 727 -37.73 -21.83 -25.29
N ASN A 728 -37.73 -23.13 -25.62
CA ASN A 728 -38.78 -24.05 -25.19
C ASN A 728 -38.79 -24.26 -23.66
N LEU A 729 -37.61 -24.37 -23.02
CA LEU A 729 -37.51 -24.48 -21.56
C LEU A 729 -38.02 -23.23 -20.84
N MET A 730 -37.74 -22.04 -21.37
CA MET A 730 -38.29 -20.77 -20.85
C MET A 730 -39.81 -20.71 -21.00
N GLN A 731 -40.37 -21.12 -22.15
CA GLN A 731 -41.82 -21.15 -22.36
C GLN A 731 -42.55 -22.10 -21.41
N HIS A 732 -41.92 -23.19 -20.99
CA HIS A 732 -42.46 -24.15 -20.03
C HIS A 732 -42.07 -23.86 -18.57
N GLY A 733 -41.45 -22.71 -18.28
CA GLY A 733 -41.12 -22.27 -16.92
C GLY A 733 -40.02 -23.09 -16.23
N LYS A 734 -39.23 -23.86 -16.97
CA LYS A 734 -38.07 -24.60 -16.44
C LYS A 734 -36.83 -23.73 -16.30
N VAL A 735 -36.75 -22.66 -17.07
CA VAL A 735 -35.74 -21.59 -16.99
C VAL A 735 -36.49 -20.26 -16.83
N PRO A 736 -35.98 -19.30 -16.04
CA PRO A 736 -36.59 -17.98 -15.93
C PRO A 736 -36.81 -17.32 -17.29
N GLN A 737 -37.97 -16.70 -17.49
CA GLN A 737 -38.27 -15.97 -18.72
C GLN A 737 -37.55 -14.62 -18.70
N ILE A 738 -36.36 -14.59 -19.31
CA ILE A 738 -35.47 -13.42 -19.35
C ILE A 738 -35.17 -13.01 -20.80
N THR A 739 -34.89 -11.72 -21.00
CA THR A 739 -34.43 -11.19 -22.29
C THR A 739 -32.96 -11.50 -22.52
N ALA A 740 -32.50 -11.47 -23.78
CA ALA A 740 -31.08 -11.64 -24.11
C ALA A 740 -30.18 -10.61 -23.41
N THR A 741 -30.68 -9.39 -23.19
CA THR A 741 -29.98 -8.33 -22.46
C THR A 741 -29.91 -8.58 -20.96
N GLN A 742 -30.92 -9.21 -20.35
CA GLN A 742 -30.88 -9.57 -18.93
C GLN A 742 -30.00 -10.78 -18.64
N ALA A 743 -29.85 -11.67 -19.62
CA ALA A 743 -29.01 -12.85 -19.51
C ALA A 743 -27.51 -12.51 -19.59
N GLN A 744 -27.16 -11.42 -20.28
CA GLN A 744 -25.79 -10.90 -20.41
C GLN A 744 -25.50 -9.91 -19.29
#